data_AF-A0A9W8SAX6-F1
#
_entry.id   AF-A0A9W8SAX6-F1
#
_cell.length_a   1.000
_cell.length_b   1.000
_cell.length_c   1.000
_cell.angle_alpha   90.00
_cell.angle_beta   90.00
_cell.angle_gamma   90.00
#
_symmetry.space_group_name_H-M   'P 1'
#
loop_
_entity.id
_entity.type
_entity.pdbx_description
1 polymer ?
#
loop_
_entity_poly.entity_id
_entity_poly.type
_entity_poly.pdbx_seq_one_letter_code
_entity_poly.pdbx_strand_id
1 'polypeptide(L)'
;MEVHEITSSGLPSPAPEGVSTPPAPDMPVKGKNRHRLLRSIQRISSTPSLSGLRRSRSVGSRGSPYSTRSTLSCVSLAAAGPPQTPYSARSSTPQPSPLGLPSTLNSTPQSSGEFPFVTPDSHLAIRKVENATPITTPGTAPLPSEFRSKQDVQTRVRPGVKPIQKPPFRFWDKIPNELKIHIFSFFQPKELVQASRVSRAFYKTCLDGQLWTSLDASEFYREIPAESLARIIVAAGPFIKDLNLRGCVQVEHYKRTEVIVKACKNLMNATLEGCQNFQKSTLHSLLRSNEKLVSLNLTGLTAVSNTSCKIIAESCPQLEVFNISWCGRVDARGVKAVVEACPRLRDLRAGEVGGFDNVATAEAIFKTNNLERLVLSGCAELNDEAFKVMMHGVDPEIDILTDRPIVLARKLRHLDLSRCVRLTDAGVKTMGHLVPDLEGLQLSGCKLLNDDALESILASTPRLTHLELEDLENLTNSILSEHLAKAPCAASIEHLSLSYCENLGDTGMIPVMQTCTNLQNIDLDNTRVSDLVLAEAAAMVMKRSQRSTEAGTRPKLSLQMVVYDCQNVTWTGVREVLFRNTQVKAVSGQPGRVSYPTEMIGLKCFYGFQMTVDEHQKRVLRGDLASAGRLERKWADYMQATEEAGMTGAGYRRRRRRAREAQALHMDEEDGGFGPTGRRRARTLGSCAVM
;
A
#
# COMPACT_ATOMS: atom_id res chain seq x y z
N MET A 1 77.18 4.85 21.85
CA MET A 1 75.87 4.35 22.30
C MET A 1 75.27 3.51 21.18
N GLU A 2 75.61 2.22 20.99
CA GLU A 2 76.08 1.20 21.95
C GLU A 2 75.04 0.98 23.06
N VAL A 3 74.66 -0.26 23.42
CA VAL A 3 75.56 -1.40 23.72
C VAL A 3 75.28 -2.68 22.90
N HIS A 4 76.32 -3.52 22.86
CA HIS A 4 76.51 -4.91 22.37
C HIS A 4 75.52 -5.95 22.97
N GLU A 5 75.49 -7.25 22.64
CA GLU A 5 76.50 -8.23 22.11
C GLU A 5 75.89 -9.10 20.98
N ILE A 6 76.55 -9.45 19.86
CA ILE A 6 77.74 -10.30 19.61
C ILE A 6 77.51 -11.80 19.89
N THR A 7 77.08 -12.55 18.86
CA THR A 7 77.45 -13.95 18.50
C THR A 7 76.67 -14.36 17.22
N SER A 8 77.08 -15.32 16.38
CA SER A 8 78.38 -16.00 16.22
C SER A 8 78.73 -16.20 14.72
N SER A 9 78.69 -17.42 14.16
CA SER A 9 79.27 -17.76 12.86
C SER A 9 78.89 -19.16 12.32
N GLY A 10 78.64 -19.32 11.02
CA GLY A 10 78.46 -20.65 10.39
C GLY A 10 78.07 -20.65 8.90
N LEU A 11 79.06 -20.72 8.00
CA LEU A 11 78.95 -21.06 6.56
C LEU A 11 79.91 -22.26 6.31
N PRO A 12 79.70 -23.14 5.30
CA PRO A 12 79.45 -22.76 3.90
C PRO A 12 78.48 -23.65 3.07
N SER A 13 78.31 -23.28 1.80
CA SER A 13 77.74 -24.06 0.68
C SER A 13 78.76 -25.08 0.12
N PRO A 14 78.37 -26.16 -0.64
CA PRO A 14 77.74 -26.07 -1.97
C PRO A 14 76.67 -27.16 -2.29
N ALA A 15 76.25 -27.25 -3.57
CA ALA A 15 75.21 -28.13 -4.17
C ALA A 15 75.86 -29.18 -5.14
N PRO A 16 75.16 -29.96 -6.02
CA PRO A 16 73.72 -30.04 -6.36
C PRO A 16 73.12 -31.48 -6.57
N GLU A 17 72.00 -31.55 -7.33
CA GLU A 17 71.04 -32.68 -7.61
C GLU A 17 70.03 -33.01 -6.50
N GLY A 18 68.82 -33.56 -6.76
CA GLY A 18 68.12 -33.94 -8.01
C GLY A 18 66.67 -34.39 -7.71
N VAL A 19 65.83 -34.97 -8.60
CA VAL A 19 65.90 -35.25 -10.05
C VAL A 19 64.48 -35.54 -10.64
N SER A 20 64.27 -35.36 -11.95
CA SER A 20 63.13 -35.76 -12.85
C SER A 20 61.63 -35.73 -12.43
N THR A 21 60.80 -35.07 -13.26
CA THR A 21 59.33 -35.30 -13.47
C THR A 21 59.09 -36.13 -14.76
N PRO A 22 57.85 -36.60 -15.10
CA PRO A 22 56.94 -35.87 -16.03
C PRO A 22 55.40 -36.22 -15.82
N PRO A 23 54.46 -36.20 -16.82
CA PRO A 23 53.70 -35.02 -17.28
C PRO A 23 52.15 -35.22 -17.36
N ALA A 24 51.43 -34.26 -17.98
CA ALA A 24 49.98 -34.27 -18.27
C ALA A 24 49.64 -34.55 -19.75
N PRO A 25 48.34 -34.60 -20.14
CA PRO A 25 47.90 -34.27 -21.51
C PRO A 25 46.67 -33.33 -21.61
N ASP A 26 46.35 -32.89 -22.83
CA ASP A 26 45.58 -31.66 -23.14
C ASP A 26 44.31 -31.84 -24.01
N MET A 27 43.62 -30.72 -24.30
CA MET A 27 42.36 -30.62 -25.10
C MET A 27 42.50 -30.81 -26.64
N PRO A 28 41.38 -31.05 -27.36
CA PRO A 28 41.24 -30.67 -28.77
C PRO A 28 39.95 -29.86 -29.12
N VAL A 29 39.93 -29.17 -30.28
CA VAL A 29 38.86 -28.20 -30.66
C VAL A 29 38.48 -28.24 -32.16
N LYS A 30 37.15 -28.26 -32.45
CA LYS A 30 36.42 -27.94 -33.71
C LYS A 30 36.73 -28.70 -35.03
N GLY A 31 35.66 -29.24 -35.64
CA GLY A 31 35.57 -29.62 -37.07
C GLY A 31 34.10 -29.69 -37.54
N LYS A 32 33.82 -29.52 -38.84
CA LYS A 32 32.46 -29.56 -39.44
C LYS A 32 32.27 -30.78 -40.34
N ASN A 33 31.10 -31.43 -40.33
CA ASN A 33 30.27 -31.62 -41.54
C ASN A 33 28.87 -32.25 -41.28
N ARG A 34 28.10 -32.49 -42.35
CA ARG A 34 26.64 -32.74 -42.40
C ARG A 34 26.28 -34.23 -42.58
N HIS A 35 25.08 -34.64 -42.14
CA HIS A 35 24.05 -35.50 -42.81
C HIS A 35 22.92 -35.72 -41.76
N ARG A 36 21.60 -35.49 -41.95
CA ARG A 36 20.57 -36.07 -42.86
C ARG A 36 20.43 -37.61 -42.71
N LEU A 37 19.28 -38.24 -42.43
CA LEU A 37 17.84 -37.86 -42.52
C LEU A 37 16.90 -38.57 -41.51
N LEU A 38 15.77 -37.91 -41.22
CA LEU A 38 14.40 -38.36 -40.87
C LEU A 38 14.04 -39.87 -40.71
N ARG A 39 13.12 -40.17 -39.75
CA ARG A 39 11.76 -40.69 -40.06
C ARG A 39 10.74 -40.65 -38.88
N SER A 40 9.45 -40.59 -39.25
CA SER A 40 8.20 -40.94 -38.52
C SER A 40 8.26 -41.16 -36.99
N ILE A 41 7.55 -40.40 -36.12
CA ILE A 41 6.08 -40.22 -36.04
C ILE A 41 5.29 -41.53 -36.07
N GLN A 42 4.80 -41.96 -34.90
CA GLN A 42 3.44 -42.49 -34.78
C GLN A 42 2.86 -42.19 -33.39
N ARG A 43 1.57 -41.85 -33.35
CA ARG A 43 0.77 -41.81 -32.11
C ARG A 43 0.20 -43.20 -31.87
N ILE A 44 -0.09 -43.54 -30.63
CA ILE A 44 -1.38 -44.15 -30.22
C ILE A 44 -1.56 -43.97 -28.71
N SER A 45 -2.83 -43.92 -28.28
CA SER A 45 -3.28 -43.67 -26.92
C SER A 45 -3.86 -44.92 -26.28
N SER A 46 -3.56 -45.18 -25.00
CA SER A 46 -4.48 -45.87 -24.08
C SER A 46 -4.00 -45.85 -22.63
N THR A 47 -4.79 -45.23 -21.74
CA THR A 47 -5.02 -45.70 -20.36
C THR A 47 -5.85 -47.02 -20.41
N PRO A 48 -6.07 -47.82 -19.33
CA PRO A 48 -6.06 -47.43 -17.90
C PRO A 48 -5.51 -48.49 -16.90
N SER A 49 -5.82 -48.31 -15.60
CA SER A 49 -6.06 -49.35 -14.57
C SER A 49 -4.90 -50.28 -14.12
N LEU A 50 -4.94 -50.91 -12.94
CA LEU A 50 -5.38 -50.49 -11.58
C LEU A 50 -4.89 -51.58 -10.59
N SER A 51 -4.52 -51.20 -9.36
CA SER A 51 -4.12 -52.11 -8.25
C SER A 51 -2.84 -52.96 -8.48
N GLY A 52 -2.12 -53.40 -7.44
CA GLY A 52 -2.24 -53.02 -6.03
C GLY A 52 -1.38 -53.86 -5.06
N LEU A 53 -1.54 -53.53 -3.76
CA LEU A 53 -1.11 -54.27 -2.55
C LEU A 53 0.38 -54.27 -2.10
N ARG A 54 0.51 -53.98 -0.79
CA ARG A 54 1.48 -54.48 0.21
C ARG A 54 2.95 -54.01 0.19
N ARG A 55 3.18 -52.96 1.00
CA ARG A 55 4.01 -52.92 2.25
C ARG A 55 4.90 -54.17 2.51
N SER A 56 6.11 -54.05 3.07
CA SER A 56 6.34 -53.38 4.36
C SER A 56 7.82 -53.24 4.79
N ARG A 57 8.19 -52.10 5.43
CA ARG A 57 9.28 -51.91 6.43
C ARG A 57 10.76 -52.13 6.00
N SER A 58 11.77 -51.50 6.63
CA SER A 58 11.83 -50.38 7.61
C SER A 58 13.27 -49.86 7.84
N VAL A 59 13.40 -48.66 8.46
CA VAL A 59 14.65 -48.02 8.97
C VAL A 59 15.57 -47.48 7.86
N GLY A 60 16.18 -46.30 7.91
CA GLY A 60 16.19 -45.16 8.87
C GLY A 60 17.46 -44.30 8.62
N SER A 61 17.61 -43.04 9.06
CA SER A 61 16.72 -42.14 9.81
C SER A 61 17.23 -40.68 9.76
N ARG A 62 16.31 -39.71 9.87
CA ARG A 62 16.48 -38.25 10.15
C ARG A 62 17.17 -37.34 9.11
N GLY A 63 16.78 -36.07 8.99
CA GLY A 63 15.58 -35.42 9.56
C GLY A 63 15.65 -33.89 9.64
N SER A 64 14.52 -33.22 9.34
CA SER A 64 14.31 -31.78 9.57
C SER A 64 12.88 -31.57 10.10
N PRO A 65 12.67 -30.85 11.22
CA PRO A 65 11.35 -30.65 11.83
C PRO A 65 10.75 -29.27 11.51
N TYR A 66 9.46 -29.22 11.16
CA TYR A 66 8.39 -28.69 12.02
C TYR A 66 7.08 -28.57 11.24
N SER A 67 6.27 -29.63 11.28
CA SER A 67 4.85 -29.59 10.91
C SER A 67 4.14 -30.68 11.69
N THR A 68 3.27 -30.29 12.62
CA THR A 68 2.46 -31.21 13.42
C THR A 68 1.02 -30.71 13.50
N ARG A 69 0.08 -31.65 13.38
CA ARG A 69 -1.35 -31.38 13.36
C ARG A 69 -1.98 -32.03 14.60
N SER A 70 -2.60 -31.21 15.44
CA SER A 70 -3.72 -31.57 16.33
C SER A 70 -3.72 -32.97 16.99
N THR A 71 -3.34 -33.05 18.27
CA THR A 71 -3.77 -34.13 19.17
C THR A 71 -4.71 -33.56 20.25
N LEU A 72 -5.88 -34.17 20.42
CA LEU A 72 -6.84 -33.79 21.46
C LEU A 72 -6.45 -34.42 22.81
N SER A 73 -6.24 -33.60 23.83
CA SER A 73 -6.12 -34.03 25.23
C SER A 73 -7.00 -33.14 26.11
N CYS A 74 -8.03 -33.73 26.73
CA CYS A 74 -9.01 -32.99 27.53
C CYS A 74 -8.55 -32.91 29.00
N VAL A 75 -8.18 -31.72 29.48
CA VAL A 75 -8.08 -31.42 30.91
C VAL A 75 -8.84 -30.13 31.17
N SER A 76 -9.89 -30.20 31.98
CA SER A 76 -10.65 -29.03 32.44
C SER A 76 -10.23 -28.71 33.87
N LEU A 77 -9.70 -27.51 34.11
CA LEU A 77 -9.58 -26.94 35.45
C LEU A 77 -10.77 -26.00 35.67
N ALA A 78 -11.50 -26.21 36.76
CA ALA A 78 -12.64 -25.38 37.13
C ALA A 78 -12.22 -24.32 38.15
N ALA A 79 -12.58 -23.05 37.88
CA ALA A 79 -12.48 -21.98 38.88
C ALA A 79 -13.68 -22.05 39.85
N ALA A 80 -13.44 -21.71 41.11
CA ALA A 80 -14.50 -21.66 42.13
C ALA A 80 -15.34 -20.37 42.00
N GLY A 81 -16.64 -20.47 42.29
CA GLY A 81 -17.55 -19.33 42.32
C GLY A 81 -17.95 -18.92 43.76
N PRO A 82 -18.32 -17.65 44.00
CA PRO A 82 -18.88 -17.19 45.26
C PRO A 82 -20.36 -17.61 45.44
N PRO A 83 -20.90 -17.61 46.68
CA PRO A 83 -22.21 -18.16 46.99
C PRO A 83 -23.41 -17.25 46.63
N GLN A 84 -24.58 -17.87 46.51
CA GLN A 84 -25.88 -17.22 46.29
C GLN A 84 -26.50 -16.71 47.60
N THR A 85 -27.47 -15.79 47.51
CA THR A 85 -28.78 -15.85 48.21
C THR A 85 -29.73 -14.77 47.63
N PRO A 86 -31.08 -14.87 47.78
CA PRO A 86 -31.97 -14.46 46.68
C PRO A 86 -33.04 -13.41 47.01
N TYR A 87 -33.52 -12.71 45.99
CA TYR A 87 -34.85 -12.08 45.99
C TYR A 87 -35.60 -12.31 44.66
N SER A 88 -36.92 -12.45 44.76
CA SER A 88 -37.82 -12.80 43.65
C SER A 88 -38.61 -11.60 43.15
N ALA A 89 -38.72 -11.46 41.82
CA ALA A 89 -39.80 -10.71 41.18
C ALA A 89 -40.11 -11.33 39.81
N ARG A 90 -41.38 -11.31 39.41
CA ARG A 90 -41.84 -11.73 38.07
C ARG A 90 -42.21 -10.49 37.23
N SER A 91 -42.24 -10.72 35.90
CA SER A 91 -43.35 -10.29 35.01
C SER A 91 -43.11 -9.15 34.00
N SER A 92 -43.68 -9.40 32.82
CA SER A 92 -44.34 -8.45 31.89
C SER A 92 -43.58 -7.26 31.31
N THR A 93 -43.25 -7.40 30.02
CA THR A 93 -43.45 -6.36 28.99
C THR A 93 -44.88 -5.81 29.00
N PRO A 94 -45.05 -4.53 28.62
CA PRO A 94 -46.14 -4.19 27.68
C PRO A 94 -45.69 -3.27 26.52
N GLN A 95 -46.52 -3.20 25.47
CA GLN A 95 -46.42 -2.25 24.35
C GLN A 95 -47.56 -1.19 24.40
N PRO A 96 -47.52 -0.11 23.60
CA PRO A 96 -48.20 1.16 23.92
C PRO A 96 -49.52 1.43 23.17
N SER A 97 -50.29 2.43 23.65
CA SER A 97 -51.30 3.27 22.94
C SER A 97 -51.83 4.37 23.93
N PRO A 98 -52.65 5.38 23.54
CA PRO A 98 -52.23 6.52 22.71
C PRO A 98 -52.82 7.91 23.15
N LEU A 99 -52.54 8.95 22.34
CA LEU A 99 -53.24 10.27 22.23
C LEU A 99 -53.04 11.36 23.32
N GLY A 100 -52.90 12.60 22.83
CA GLY A 100 -52.87 13.86 23.61
C GLY A 100 -52.61 15.09 22.72
N LEU A 101 -53.62 15.95 22.54
CA LEU A 101 -53.62 17.27 21.85
C LEU A 101 -54.09 18.35 22.86
N PRO A 102 -54.01 19.69 22.61
CA PRO A 102 -53.87 20.45 21.36
C PRO A 102 -52.60 21.36 21.37
N SER A 103 -52.45 22.62 20.88
CA SER A 103 -53.34 23.65 20.28
C SER A 103 -52.58 24.76 19.53
N THR A 104 -53.27 25.41 18.56
CA THR A 104 -53.28 26.85 18.14
C THR A 104 -52.06 27.76 18.39
N LEU A 105 -51.61 28.61 17.45
CA LEU A 105 -52.38 29.74 16.85
C LEU A 105 -51.88 30.19 15.45
N ASN A 106 -52.66 31.07 14.79
CA ASN A 106 -52.39 31.65 13.46
C ASN A 106 -51.54 32.95 13.52
N SER A 107 -50.86 33.32 12.42
CA SER A 107 -51.09 34.61 11.73
C SER A 107 -50.20 34.87 10.48
N THR A 108 -50.82 35.52 9.50
CA THR A 108 -50.30 36.38 8.39
C THR A 108 -51.39 37.47 8.18
N PRO A 109 -51.24 38.59 7.42
CA PRO A 109 -50.29 38.87 6.32
C PRO A 109 -49.74 40.33 6.30
N GLN A 110 -49.43 40.83 5.09
CA GLN A 110 -49.05 42.20 4.67
C GLN A 110 -47.59 42.65 4.91
N SER A 111 -46.82 43.33 4.03
CA SER A 111 -46.75 43.57 2.55
C SER A 111 -46.64 45.06 2.12
N SER A 112 -45.52 45.47 1.52
CA SER A 112 -45.39 46.53 0.47
C SER A 112 -43.93 46.80 0.09
N GLY A 113 -43.65 47.37 -1.10
CA GLY A 113 -42.31 47.72 -1.61
C GLY A 113 -41.67 46.63 -2.48
N GLU A 114 -42.15 46.33 -3.69
CA GLU A 114 -42.06 47.12 -4.94
C GLU A 114 -40.64 47.23 -5.56
N PHE A 115 -40.37 46.34 -6.53
CA PHE A 115 -39.87 46.55 -7.91
C PHE A 115 -38.70 47.51 -8.25
N PRO A 116 -38.02 47.35 -9.42
CA PRO A 116 -37.87 46.17 -10.29
C PRO A 116 -36.39 45.82 -10.61
N PHE A 117 -36.15 44.68 -11.26
CA PHE A 117 -34.82 44.21 -11.66
C PHE A 117 -34.54 44.51 -13.15
N VAL A 118 -33.56 45.37 -13.45
CA VAL A 118 -33.06 45.65 -14.82
C VAL A 118 -31.54 45.81 -14.80
N THR A 119 -30.87 45.14 -15.73
CA THR A 119 -29.41 45.15 -15.97
C THR A 119 -29.00 46.10 -17.10
N PRO A 120 -27.75 46.57 -17.12
CA PRO A 120 -27.05 46.82 -18.38
C PRO A 120 -25.60 46.28 -18.42
N ASP A 121 -25.25 45.62 -19.55
CA ASP A 121 -24.15 45.94 -20.48
C ASP A 121 -22.71 46.30 -19.99
N SER A 122 -21.63 46.03 -20.75
CA SER A 122 -21.42 45.18 -21.95
C SER A 122 -19.91 45.07 -22.30
N HIS A 123 -19.52 44.05 -23.08
CA HIS A 123 -18.58 44.07 -24.23
C HIS A 123 -18.31 42.61 -24.67
N LEU A 124 -18.69 42.16 -25.87
CA LEU A 124 -18.07 42.36 -27.20
C LEU A 124 -16.72 41.63 -27.36
N ALA A 125 -16.45 40.87 -28.43
CA ALA A 125 -17.16 40.64 -29.72
C ALA A 125 -17.14 39.12 -30.08
N ILE A 126 -17.70 38.56 -31.17
CA ILE A 126 -17.82 39.01 -32.57
C ILE A 126 -19.20 38.67 -33.18
N ARG A 127 -19.58 39.46 -34.20
CA ARG A 127 -20.90 39.57 -34.86
C ARG A 127 -21.48 38.27 -35.43
N LYS A 128 -22.81 38.17 -35.33
CA LYS A 128 -23.70 37.62 -36.37
C LYS A 128 -24.31 38.78 -37.18
N VAL A 129 -24.67 38.51 -38.43
CA VAL A 129 -25.59 39.27 -39.30
C VAL A 129 -26.24 38.20 -40.21
N GLU A 130 -27.54 38.15 -40.49
CA GLU A 130 -28.76 38.69 -39.87
C GLU A 130 -29.91 37.73 -40.32
N ASN A 131 -31.12 37.85 -39.75
CA ASN A 131 -32.33 37.45 -40.47
C ASN A 131 -33.58 38.07 -39.84
N ALA A 132 -34.36 38.79 -40.65
CA ALA A 132 -35.62 39.40 -40.25
C ALA A 132 -36.82 38.43 -40.42
N THR A 133 -38.01 38.91 -40.06
CA THR A 133 -39.24 38.11 -39.93
C THR A 133 -40.18 38.32 -41.16
N PRO A 134 -41.50 37.99 -41.16
CA PRO A 134 -41.98 36.89 -42.00
C PRO A 134 -43.15 37.25 -42.96
N ILE A 135 -43.81 36.21 -43.51
CA ILE A 135 -45.21 36.13 -44.03
C ILE A 135 -45.38 35.92 -45.56
N THR A 136 -46.17 34.88 -45.88
CA THR A 136 -46.77 34.44 -47.17
C THR A 136 -45.90 33.94 -48.34
N THR A 137 -46.57 33.13 -49.16
CA THR A 137 -46.15 32.28 -50.30
C THR A 137 -46.19 33.04 -51.65
N PRO A 138 -45.75 32.47 -52.82
CA PRO A 138 -45.44 31.06 -53.13
C PRO A 138 -44.19 30.80 -54.02
N GLY A 139 -43.88 29.50 -54.26
CA GLY A 139 -43.39 29.07 -55.59
C GLY A 139 -42.04 28.32 -55.68
N THR A 140 -42.12 27.05 -56.13
CA THR A 140 -41.21 26.43 -57.12
C THR A 140 -39.70 26.27 -56.82
N ALA A 141 -39.33 25.13 -56.21
CA ALA A 141 -38.44 24.10 -56.82
C ALA A 141 -38.11 22.94 -55.83
N PRO A 142 -38.11 21.66 -56.26
CA PRO A 142 -37.73 20.53 -55.40
C PRO A 142 -36.22 20.22 -55.42
N LEU A 143 -35.75 19.53 -54.38
CA LEU A 143 -34.38 18.97 -54.32
C LEU A 143 -34.19 17.78 -55.26
N PRO A 144 -32.94 17.53 -55.70
CA PRO A 144 -32.41 16.17 -55.88
C PRO A 144 -31.69 15.70 -54.59
N SER A 145 -31.89 14.44 -54.22
CA SER A 145 -31.33 13.84 -53.01
C SER A 145 -30.35 12.69 -53.31
N GLU A 146 -29.08 12.87 -52.94
CA GLU A 146 -28.03 11.83 -52.98
C GLU A 146 -27.14 11.95 -51.73
N PHE A 147 -26.80 10.89 -50.99
CA PHE A 147 -27.21 9.49 -51.10
C PHE A 147 -27.25 8.84 -49.69
N ARG A 148 -28.37 8.22 -49.31
CA ARG A 148 -28.50 7.37 -48.12
C ARG A 148 -29.12 6.03 -48.55
N SER A 149 -28.31 5.03 -48.85
CA SER A 149 -28.75 3.85 -49.63
C SER A 149 -28.55 2.49 -48.95
N LYS A 150 -29.67 1.94 -48.51
CA LYS A 150 -30.15 0.57 -48.77
C LYS A 150 -31.65 0.73 -49.11
N GLN A 151 -32.28 0.00 -50.03
CA GLN A 151 -31.92 -1.27 -50.68
C GLN A 151 -32.51 -1.34 -52.12
N ASP A 152 -32.06 -2.33 -52.90
CA ASP A 152 -32.74 -3.04 -54.01
C ASP A 152 -33.68 -2.32 -55.00
N VAL A 153 -33.35 -2.38 -56.30
CA VAL A 153 -34.14 -3.06 -57.38
C VAL A 153 -33.37 -3.01 -58.72
N GLN A 154 -33.77 -3.83 -59.71
CA GLN A 154 -32.98 -4.29 -60.86
C GLN A 154 -33.11 -3.43 -62.15
N THR A 155 -32.17 -3.66 -63.09
CA THR A 155 -32.18 -3.30 -64.54
C THR A 155 -32.18 -1.81 -64.90
N ARG A 156 -31.39 -1.32 -65.87
CA ARG A 156 -31.05 -1.88 -67.20
C ARG A 156 -29.65 -1.42 -67.67
N VAL A 157 -29.07 -2.11 -68.67
CA VAL A 157 -27.72 -1.84 -69.21
C VAL A 157 -27.71 -0.72 -70.26
N ARG A 158 -26.77 0.22 -70.13
CA ARG A 158 -26.10 0.93 -71.25
C ARG A 158 -24.60 1.08 -70.94
N PRO A 159 -23.68 0.78 -71.88
CA PRO A 159 -22.24 0.87 -71.63
C PRO A 159 -21.70 2.29 -71.87
N GLY A 160 -20.58 2.68 -71.25
CA GLY A 160 -19.77 3.79 -71.77
C GLY A 160 -19.08 4.76 -70.82
N VAL A 161 -19.11 4.61 -69.49
CA VAL A 161 -18.31 5.46 -68.58
C VAL A 161 -17.49 4.60 -67.61
N LYS A 162 -16.16 4.79 -67.61
CA LYS A 162 -15.28 4.17 -66.61
C LYS A 162 -15.41 4.95 -65.29
N PRO A 163 -15.70 4.31 -64.14
CA PRO A 163 -15.81 5.02 -62.88
C PRO A 163 -14.45 5.59 -62.48
N ILE A 164 -14.39 6.90 -62.24
CA ILE A 164 -13.19 7.58 -61.74
C ILE A 164 -12.96 7.09 -60.30
N GLN A 165 -11.93 6.27 -60.11
CA GLN A 165 -11.50 5.87 -58.78
C GLN A 165 -10.97 7.09 -58.03
N LYS A 166 -11.77 7.64 -57.09
CA LYS A 166 -11.25 8.59 -56.10
C LYS A 166 -10.09 7.89 -55.38
N PRO A 167 -8.87 8.47 -55.34
CA PRO A 167 -7.74 7.83 -54.66
C PRO A 167 -8.12 7.62 -53.18
N PRO A 168 -7.73 6.49 -52.57
CA PRO A 168 -8.14 6.17 -51.21
C PRO A 168 -7.71 7.29 -50.27
N PHE A 169 -8.66 7.81 -49.47
CA PHE A 169 -8.39 8.90 -48.53
C PHE A 169 -7.50 8.38 -47.38
N ARG A 170 -6.19 8.41 -47.60
CA ARG A 170 -5.18 8.06 -46.61
C ARG A 170 -5.05 9.19 -45.60
N PHE A 171 -6.00 9.22 -44.67
CA PHE A 171 -6.05 10.12 -43.53
C PHE A 171 -4.66 10.30 -42.89
N TRP A 172 -4.03 9.19 -42.45
CA TRP A 172 -2.70 9.18 -41.83
C TRP A 172 -1.56 9.78 -42.66
N ASP A 173 -1.60 9.69 -44.00
CA ASP A 173 -0.56 10.27 -44.85
C ASP A 173 -0.69 11.81 -44.93
N LYS A 174 -1.85 12.38 -44.56
CA LYS A 174 -2.15 13.83 -44.63
C LYS A 174 -2.19 14.56 -43.27
N ILE A 175 -2.17 13.85 -42.14
CA ILE A 175 -2.15 14.49 -40.80
C ILE A 175 -0.75 15.09 -40.53
N PRO A 176 -0.64 16.32 -39.99
CA PRO A 176 0.62 16.87 -39.48
C PRO A 176 1.32 15.98 -38.45
N ASN A 177 2.65 16.11 -38.28
CA ASN A 177 3.39 15.20 -37.40
C ASN A 177 3.10 15.46 -35.91
N GLU A 178 2.77 16.70 -35.58
CA GLU A 178 2.38 17.19 -34.26
C GLU A 178 1.06 16.53 -33.82
N LEU A 179 0.08 16.49 -34.73
CA LEU A 179 -1.19 15.79 -34.49
C LEU A 179 -1.03 14.27 -34.47
N LYS A 180 -0.07 13.69 -35.20
CA LYS A 180 0.28 12.27 -35.05
C LYS A 180 0.83 12.00 -33.65
N ILE A 181 1.84 12.76 -33.21
CA ILE A 181 2.45 12.63 -31.87
C ILE A 181 1.38 12.81 -30.78
N HIS A 182 0.50 13.81 -30.90
CA HIS A 182 -0.62 14.02 -29.98
C HIS A 182 -1.65 12.88 -29.96
N ILE A 183 -1.86 12.16 -31.07
CA ILE A 183 -2.66 10.92 -31.05
C ILE A 183 -1.88 9.78 -30.38
N PHE A 184 -0.58 9.66 -30.65
CA PHE A 184 0.27 8.63 -30.06
C PHE A 184 0.49 8.79 -28.55
N SER A 185 0.47 10.02 -28.01
CA SER A 185 0.63 10.28 -26.57
C SER A 185 -0.56 9.82 -25.70
N PHE A 186 -1.66 9.34 -26.29
CA PHE A 186 -2.75 8.67 -25.57
C PHE A 186 -2.58 7.15 -25.48
N PHE A 187 -1.63 6.55 -26.20
CA PHE A 187 -1.37 5.10 -26.15
C PHE A 187 -0.41 4.74 -25.02
N GLN A 188 -0.65 3.60 -24.39
CA GLN A 188 0.25 3.03 -23.39
C GLN A 188 1.58 2.55 -24.03
N PRO A 189 2.70 2.46 -23.28
CA PRO A 189 3.98 1.96 -23.79
C PRO A 189 3.89 0.63 -24.56
N LYS A 190 3.04 -0.28 -24.06
CA LYS A 190 2.69 -1.56 -24.70
C LYS A 190 2.05 -1.37 -26.08
N GLU A 191 1.11 -0.44 -26.18
CA GLU A 191 0.35 -0.15 -27.39
C GLU A 191 1.21 0.60 -28.41
N LEU A 192 2.11 1.49 -27.98
CA LEU A 192 3.12 2.12 -28.82
C LEU A 192 4.04 1.07 -29.47
N VAL A 193 4.52 0.09 -28.70
CA VAL A 193 5.34 -1.01 -29.25
C VAL A 193 4.54 -1.89 -30.21
N GLN A 194 3.24 -2.13 -29.97
CA GLN A 194 2.38 -2.83 -30.93
C GLN A 194 2.14 -2.01 -32.21
N ALA A 195 1.83 -0.72 -32.09
CA ALA A 195 1.61 0.21 -33.20
C ALA A 195 2.86 0.36 -34.09
N SER A 196 4.06 0.30 -33.50
CA SER A 196 5.33 0.31 -34.24
C SER A 196 5.44 -0.83 -35.29
N ARG A 197 4.68 -1.92 -35.13
CA ARG A 197 4.65 -3.07 -36.05
C ARG A 197 3.72 -2.88 -37.25
N VAL A 198 2.86 -1.85 -37.26
CA VAL A 198 1.79 -1.66 -38.26
C VAL A 198 2.32 -1.07 -39.57
N SER A 199 3.29 -0.14 -39.51
CA SER A 199 3.82 0.55 -40.68
C SER A 199 5.20 1.15 -40.39
N ARG A 200 6.05 1.33 -41.41
CA ARG A 200 7.33 2.05 -41.27
C ARG A 200 7.14 3.51 -40.82
N ALA A 201 6.01 4.13 -41.17
CA ALA A 201 5.67 5.47 -40.69
C ALA A 201 5.36 5.46 -39.18
N PHE A 202 4.55 4.49 -38.73
CA PHE A 202 4.21 4.29 -37.32
C PHE A 202 5.44 3.90 -36.50
N TYR A 203 6.31 3.04 -37.04
CA TYR A 203 7.61 2.71 -36.43
C TYR A 203 8.46 3.96 -36.15
N LYS A 204 8.47 4.93 -37.06
CA LYS A 204 9.20 6.19 -36.87
C LYS A 204 8.53 7.09 -35.83
N THR A 205 7.20 7.21 -35.83
CA THR A 205 6.50 8.06 -34.84
C THR A 205 6.49 7.46 -33.43
N CYS A 206 6.32 6.15 -33.28
CA CYS A 206 6.39 5.47 -31.97
C CYS A 206 7.80 5.45 -31.36
N LEU A 207 8.85 5.77 -32.13
CA LEU A 207 10.22 5.97 -31.66
C LEU A 207 10.62 7.46 -31.59
N ASP A 208 9.67 8.38 -31.73
CA ASP A 208 9.93 9.80 -31.50
C ASP A 208 10.10 10.06 -29.99
N GLY A 209 11.21 10.68 -29.59
CA GLY A 209 11.53 10.93 -28.18
C GLY A 209 10.52 11.80 -27.46
N GLN A 210 9.71 12.59 -28.17
CA GLN A 210 8.65 13.40 -27.57
C GLN A 210 7.54 12.57 -26.90
N LEU A 211 7.35 11.30 -27.31
CA LEU A 211 6.39 10.39 -26.66
C LEU A 211 6.90 9.76 -25.36
N TRP A 212 8.20 9.84 -25.10
CA TRP A 212 8.89 9.09 -24.06
C TRP A 212 9.53 10.00 -23.01
N THR A 213 8.93 11.17 -22.75
CA THR A 213 9.43 12.11 -21.72
C THR A 213 9.40 11.51 -20.31
N SER A 214 8.47 10.60 -20.07
CA SER A 214 8.37 9.77 -18.87
C SER A 214 8.38 8.30 -19.31
N LEU A 215 9.23 7.47 -18.72
CA LEU A 215 9.40 6.07 -19.11
C LEU A 215 9.47 5.20 -17.86
N ASP A 216 8.36 4.49 -17.58
CA ASP A 216 8.25 3.56 -16.46
C ASP A 216 8.26 2.10 -16.92
N ALA A 217 9.43 1.47 -16.81
CA ALA A 217 9.61 0.09 -17.22
C ALA A 217 9.07 -0.95 -16.21
N SER A 218 8.59 -0.53 -15.03
CA SER A 218 8.06 -1.45 -14.03
C SER A 218 6.72 -2.08 -14.44
N GLU A 219 5.95 -1.42 -15.31
CA GLU A 219 4.75 -2.01 -15.92
C GLU A 219 5.08 -3.03 -17.03
N PHE A 220 6.13 -2.76 -17.84
CA PHE A 220 6.34 -3.45 -19.11
C PHE A 220 7.56 -4.38 -19.18
N TYR A 221 8.35 -4.53 -18.11
CA TYR A 221 9.52 -5.45 -18.08
C TYR A 221 9.18 -6.93 -18.32
N ARG A 222 7.91 -7.34 -18.32
CA ARG A 222 7.46 -8.70 -18.68
C ARG A 222 7.00 -8.83 -20.14
N GLU A 223 6.76 -7.73 -20.82
CA GLU A 223 6.05 -7.72 -22.12
C GLU A 223 6.91 -7.17 -23.27
N ILE A 224 7.77 -6.20 -23.01
CA ILE A 224 8.69 -5.63 -24.01
C ILE A 224 10.05 -6.35 -23.91
N PRO A 225 10.63 -6.82 -25.03
CA PRO A 225 11.96 -7.44 -25.02
C PRO A 225 13.08 -6.39 -24.91
N ALA A 226 14.13 -6.73 -24.17
CA ALA A 226 15.25 -5.87 -23.76
C ALA A 226 15.86 -5.04 -24.89
N GLU A 227 15.94 -5.59 -26.10
CA GLU A 227 16.50 -4.91 -27.26
C GLU A 227 15.59 -3.80 -27.78
N SER A 228 14.26 -3.99 -27.73
CA SER A 228 13.30 -2.93 -28.09
C SER A 228 13.30 -1.82 -27.05
N LEU A 229 13.32 -2.17 -25.76
CA LEU A 229 13.45 -1.23 -24.64
C LEU A 229 14.72 -0.38 -24.78
N ALA A 230 15.88 -1.00 -25.03
CA ALA A 230 17.13 -0.27 -25.23
C ALA A 230 17.10 0.65 -26.46
N ARG A 231 16.48 0.21 -27.58
CA ARG A 231 16.32 1.06 -28.78
C ARG A 231 15.40 2.26 -28.53
N ILE A 232 14.31 2.08 -27.79
CA ILE A 232 13.39 3.16 -27.38
C ILE A 232 14.16 4.19 -26.54
N ILE A 233 14.87 3.75 -25.50
CA ILE A 233 15.62 4.67 -24.62
C ILE A 233 16.75 5.38 -25.38
N VAL A 234 17.42 4.73 -26.34
CA VAL A 234 18.44 5.39 -27.18
C VAL A 234 17.84 6.42 -28.13
N ALA A 235 16.67 6.17 -28.70
CA ALA A 235 15.98 7.15 -29.55
C ALA A 235 15.40 8.32 -28.74
N ALA A 236 14.92 8.04 -27.52
CA ALA A 236 14.28 9.02 -26.65
C ALA A 236 15.24 9.81 -25.75
N GLY A 237 16.44 9.29 -25.46
CA GLY A 237 17.33 9.73 -24.37
C GLY A 237 17.48 11.24 -24.13
N PRO A 238 17.62 12.10 -25.16
CA PRO A 238 17.68 13.55 -24.98
C PRO A 238 16.40 14.20 -24.41
N PHE A 239 15.24 13.54 -24.56
CA PHE A 239 13.91 14.01 -24.15
C PHE A 239 13.39 13.34 -22.87
N ILE A 240 13.97 12.20 -22.45
CA ILE A 240 13.59 11.53 -21.19
C ILE A 240 13.93 12.45 -20.02
N LYS A 241 12.93 12.74 -19.20
CA LYS A 241 13.03 13.45 -17.92
C LYS A 241 12.83 12.49 -16.76
N ASP A 242 11.83 11.61 -16.84
CA ASP A 242 11.56 10.60 -15.83
C ASP A 242 11.94 9.22 -16.34
N LEU A 243 12.81 8.53 -15.61
CA LEU A 243 13.31 7.21 -15.95
C LEU A 243 13.16 6.27 -14.75
N ASN A 244 12.17 5.38 -14.80
CA ASN A 244 12.00 4.31 -13.83
C ASN A 244 12.41 2.97 -14.45
N LEU A 245 13.47 2.37 -13.88
CA LEU A 245 14.03 1.07 -14.25
C LEU A 245 13.90 0.03 -13.10
N ARG A 246 12.99 0.26 -12.15
CA ARG A 246 12.73 -0.65 -11.01
C ARG A 246 12.54 -2.09 -11.48
N GLY A 247 13.32 -3.01 -10.91
CA GLY A 247 13.22 -4.45 -11.20
C GLY A 247 13.54 -4.87 -12.63
N CYS A 248 14.21 -4.02 -13.43
CA CYS A 248 14.47 -4.28 -14.85
C CYS A 248 15.63 -5.28 -15.10
N VAL A 249 15.44 -6.53 -14.69
CA VAL A 249 16.39 -7.66 -14.92
C VAL A 249 16.85 -7.75 -16.39
N GLN A 250 15.96 -7.41 -17.34
CA GLN A 250 16.27 -7.36 -18.77
C GLN A 250 17.41 -6.38 -19.17
N VAL A 251 17.68 -5.37 -18.35
CA VAL A 251 18.63 -4.26 -18.59
C VAL A 251 19.99 -4.50 -17.90
N GLU A 252 20.13 -5.56 -17.11
CA GLU A 252 21.34 -5.94 -16.36
C GLU A 252 22.57 -6.25 -17.24
N HIS A 253 22.38 -6.48 -18.54
CA HIS A 253 23.50 -6.61 -19.47
C HIS A 253 24.24 -5.26 -19.61
N TYR A 254 25.32 -5.08 -18.84
CA TYR A 254 26.14 -3.87 -18.72
C TYR A 254 26.28 -3.01 -19.98
N LYS A 255 26.52 -3.60 -21.17
CA LYS A 255 26.63 -2.86 -22.45
C LYS A 255 25.35 -2.10 -22.83
N ARG A 256 24.16 -2.63 -22.53
CA ARG A 256 22.88 -1.96 -22.74
C ARG A 256 22.69 -0.84 -21.72
N THR A 257 23.03 -1.11 -20.46
CA THR A 257 22.98 -0.13 -19.36
C THR A 257 23.86 1.08 -19.67
N GLU A 258 25.11 0.87 -20.10
CA GLU A 258 26.06 1.92 -20.47
C GLU A 258 25.55 2.76 -21.66
N VAL A 259 24.97 2.13 -22.68
CA VAL A 259 24.39 2.80 -23.84
C VAL A 259 23.14 3.62 -23.48
N ILE A 260 22.28 3.09 -22.59
CA ILE A 260 21.13 3.80 -22.01
C ILE A 260 21.61 5.04 -21.25
N VAL A 261 22.57 4.89 -20.34
CA VAL A 261 23.12 5.99 -19.55
C VAL A 261 23.74 7.08 -20.44
N LYS A 262 24.45 6.72 -21.51
CA LYS A 262 25.06 7.69 -22.43
C LYS A 262 24.04 8.44 -23.30
N ALA A 263 22.81 7.93 -23.43
CA ALA A 263 21.71 8.59 -24.14
C ALA A 263 20.93 9.58 -23.26
N CYS A 264 20.72 9.24 -21.98
CA CYS A 264 19.93 10.05 -21.03
C CYS A 264 20.75 11.20 -20.41
N LYS A 265 20.48 12.43 -20.84
CA LYS A 265 21.25 13.65 -20.44
C LYS A 265 20.41 14.80 -19.88
N ASN A 266 19.10 14.63 -19.77
CA ASN A 266 18.17 15.65 -19.26
C ASN A 266 17.24 15.08 -18.17
N LEU A 267 17.68 14.04 -17.46
CA LEU A 267 16.91 13.41 -16.39
C LEU A 267 16.65 14.41 -15.26
N MET A 268 15.40 14.44 -14.83
CA MET A 268 14.90 15.14 -13.65
C MET A 268 14.56 14.13 -12.55
N ASN A 269 13.97 12.99 -12.91
CA ASN A 269 13.61 11.93 -11.98
C ASN A 269 14.23 10.60 -12.44
N ALA A 270 15.02 9.95 -11.59
CA ALA A 270 15.67 8.69 -11.90
C ALA A 270 15.47 7.68 -10.76
N THR A 271 14.81 6.55 -11.04
CA THR A 271 14.61 5.47 -10.08
C THR A 271 15.21 4.16 -10.62
N LEU A 272 16.22 3.66 -9.90
CA LEU A 272 17.08 2.54 -10.31
C LEU A 272 16.96 1.34 -9.35
N GLU A 273 15.87 1.28 -8.59
CA GLU A 273 15.63 0.31 -7.52
C GLU A 273 15.87 -1.15 -7.95
N GLY A 274 16.67 -1.86 -7.15
CA GLY A 274 16.89 -3.30 -7.28
C GLY A 274 17.75 -3.75 -8.48
N CYS A 275 18.37 -2.84 -9.24
CA CYS A 275 19.22 -3.19 -10.38
C CYS A 275 20.58 -3.76 -9.94
N GLN A 276 20.62 -5.01 -9.45
CA GLN A 276 21.81 -5.58 -8.79
C GLN A 276 23.09 -5.60 -9.64
N ASN A 277 22.98 -5.75 -10.96
CA ASN A 277 24.10 -5.81 -11.91
C ASN A 277 24.56 -4.43 -12.45
N PHE A 278 24.11 -3.32 -11.87
CA PHE A 278 24.53 -1.98 -12.29
C PHE A 278 26.01 -1.71 -11.96
N GLN A 279 26.79 -1.19 -12.89
CA GLN A 279 28.22 -0.90 -12.64
C GLN A 279 28.43 0.50 -12.06
N LYS A 280 29.36 0.61 -11.09
CA LYS A 280 29.74 1.88 -10.44
C LYS A 280 30.20 2.96 -11.43
N SER A 281 30.99 2.58 -12.44
CA SER A 281 31.42 3.45 -13.55
C SER A 281 30.24 4.00 -14.35
N THR A 282 29.26 3.15 -14.65
CA THR A 282 28.02 3.54 -15.34
C THR A 282 27.19 4.50 -14.48
N LEU A 283 27.10 4.26 -13.16
CA LEU A 283 26.39 5.16 -12.23
C LEU A 283 27.07 6.53 -12.14
N HIS A 284 28.41 6.56 -12.07
CA HIS A 284 29.19 7.80 -12.09
C HIS A 284 29.03 8.57 -13.40
N SER A 285 28.90 7.87 -14.53
CA SER A 285 28.60 8.48 -15.83
C SER A 285 27.17 9.05 -15.93
N LEU A 286 26.17 8.43 -15.28
CA LEU A 286 24.79 8.93 -15.25
C LEU A 286 24.70 10.22 -14.45
N LEU A 287 25.27 10.24 -13.25
CA LEU A 287 25.19 11.38 -12.34
C LEU A 287 25.90 12.62 -12.92
N ARG A 288 27.11 12.43 -13.47
CA ARG A 288 27.86 13.53 -14.12
C ARG A 288 27.21 14.06 -15.41
N SER A 289 26.27 13.32 -16.02
CA SER A 289 25.60 13.76 -17.27
C SER A 289 24.22 14.36 -17.06
N ASN A 290 23.73 14.48 -15.83
CA ASN A 290 22.36 14.93 -15.52
C ASN A 290 22.34 15.94 -14.37
N GLU A 291 22.73 17.18 -14.66
CA GLU A 291 22.81 18.31 -13.70
C GLU A 291 21.45 18.74 -13.10
N LYS A 292 20.35 18.33 -13.74
CA LYS A 292 18.97 18.77 -13.45
C LYS A 292 18.16 17.72 -12.66
N LEU A 293 18.83 16.78 -12.01
CA LEU A 293 18.18 15.77 -11.16
C LEU A 293 17.52 16.42 -9.93
N VAL A 294 16.21 16.19 -9.81
CA VAL A 294 15.32 16.62 -8.74
C VAL A 294 14.95 15.43 -7.84
N SER A 295 14.73 14.25 -8.41
CA SER A 295 14.49 13.00 -7.66
C SER A 295 15.45 11.89 -8.07
N LEU A 296 16.07 11.26 -7.08
CA LEU A 296 17.02 10.16 -7.28
C LEU A 296 16.77 9.04 -6.26
N ASN A 297 16.28 7.90 -6.76
CA ASN A 297 16.05 6.69 -5.95
C ASN A 297 17.02 5.57 -6.37
N LEU A 298 17.84 5.12 -5.43
CA LEU A 298 18.92 4.14 -5.61
C LEU A 298 18.76 2.91 -4.69
N THR A 299 17.55 2.64 -4.18
CA THR A 299 17.29 1.58 -3.20
C THR A 299 17.86 0.21 -3.58
N GLY A 300 18.56 -0.42 -2.62
CA GLY A 300 19.16 -1.75 -2.78
C GLY A 300 20.35 -1.84 -3.76
N LEU A 301 20.94 -0.72 -4.20
CA LEU A 301 22.04 -0.74 -5.17
C LEU A 301 23.41 -0.89 -4.51
N THR A 302 23.93 -2.12 -4.54
CA THR A 302 25.30 -2.48 -4.11
C THR A 302 26.42 -1.73 -4.85
N ALA A 303 26.12 -1.06 -5.97
CA ALA A 303 27.06 -0.23 -6.73
C ALA A 303 27.26 1.18 -6.16
N VAL A 304 26.34 1.65 -5.31
CA VAL A 304 26.44 2.96 -4.64
C VAL A 304 27.49 2.89 -3.54
N SER A 305 28.18 3.99 -3.32
CA SER A 305 29.22 4.13 -2.29
C SER A 305 29.48 5.60 -2.01
N ASN A 306 30.20 5.94 -0.93
CA ASN A 306 30.49 7.33 -0.57
C ASN A 306 31.09 8.18 -1.71
N THR A 307 31.88 7.57 -2.62
CA THR A 307 32.38 8.27 -3.83
C THR A 307 31.29 8.62 -4.84
N SER A 308 30.21 7.83 -4.91
CA SER A 308 29.04 8.16 -5.72
C SER A 308 28.30 9.34 -5.11
N CYS A 309 28.14 9.38 -3.78
CA CYS A 309 27.54 10.51 -3.07
C CYS A 309 28.32 11.82 -3.26
N LYS A 310 29.66 11.77 -3.28
CA LYS A 310 30.49 12.92 -3.67
C LYS A 310 30.20 13.41 -5.09
N ILE A 311 30.05 12.51 -6.07
CA ILE A 311 29.71 12.89 -7.44
C ILE A 311 28.28 13.48 -7.54
N ILE A 312 27.33 13.02 -6.70
CA ILE A 312 26.00 13.65 -6.58
C ILE A 312 26.15 15.09 -6.07
N ALA A 313 26.92 15.29 -4.99
CA ALA A 313 27.20 16.61 -4.43
C ALA A 313 27.89 17.56 -5.43
N GLU A 314 28.82 17.04 -6.23
CA GLU A 314 29.53 17.79 -7.28
C GLU A 314 28.65 18.10 -8.51
N SER A 315 27.65 17.26 -8.84
CA SER A 315 26.95 17.30 -10.13
C SER A 315 25.46 17.68 -10.07
N CYS A 316 24.78 17.52 -8.92
CA CYS A 316 23.32 17.52 -8.83
C CYS A 316 22.76 18.53 -7.77
N PRO A 317 23.06 19.83 -7.83
CA PRO A 317 22.71 20.80 -6.78
C PRO A 317 21.21 21.12 -6.65
N GLN A 318 20.36 20.61 -7.57
CA GLN A 318 18.91 20.84 -7.58
C GLN A 318 18.10 19.67 -6.97
N LEU A 319 18.76 18.71 -6.33
CA LEU A 319 18.12 17.52 -5.79
C LEU A 319 17.18 17.85 -4.62
N GLU A 320 15.90 17.49 -4.75
CA GLU A 320 14.86 17.68 -3.73
C GLU A 320 14.48 16.36 -3.02
N VAL A 321 14.63 15.22 -3.70
CA VAL A 321 14.33 13.87 -3.17
C VAL A 321 15.51 12.92 -3.38
N PHE A 322 16.06 12.37 -2.30
CA PHE A 322 17.18 11.43 -2.34
C PHE A 322 16.90 10.19 -1.50
N ASN A 323 16.87 9.01 -2.13
CA ASN A 323 16.65 7.73 -1.47
C ASN A 323 17.80 6.75 -1.77
N ILE A 324 18.46 6.29 -0.70
CA ILE A 324 19.57 5.34 -0.70
C ILE A 324 19.35 4.19 0.30
N SER A 325 18.12 3.95 0.76
CA SER A 325 17.88 2.89 1.74
C SER A 325 18.35 1.51 1.22
N TRP A 326 18.85 0.67 2.12
CA TRP A 326 19.46 -0.64 1.82
C TRP A 326 20.78 -0.58 1.01
N CYS A 327 21.50 0.56 1.02
CA CYS A 327 22.80 0.71 0.37
C CYS A 327 23.98 0.56 1.34
N GLY A 328 24.21 -0.65 1.88
CA GLY A 328 25.26 -0.99 2.85
C GLY A 328 26.74 -0.87 2.40
N ARG A 329 27.04 0.04 1.46
CA ARG A 329 28.39 0.54 1.10
C ARG A 329 28.46 2.07 1.13
N VAL A 330 27.39 2.72 1.58
CA VAL A 330 27.31 4.12 1.94
C VAL A 330 27.27 4.20 3.45
N ASP A 331 27.91 5.22 4.01
CA ASP A 331 27.77 5.61 5.40
C ASP A 331 27.40 7.09 5.48
N ALA A 332 27.00 7.56 6.67
CA ALA A 332 26.51 8.93 6.89
C ALA A 332 27.49 10.01 6.38
N ARG A 333 28.80 9.72 6.30
CA ARG A 333 29.81 10.58 5.67
C ARG A 333 29.54 10.88 4.19
N GLY A 334 28.97 9.92 3.45
CA GLY A 334 28.50 10.11 2.08
C GLY A 334 27.21 10.94 2.04
N VAL A 335 26.31 10.72 2.99
CA VAL A 335 25.06 11.48 3.13
C VAL A 335 25.34 12.96 3.44
N LYS A 336 26.26 13.23 4.38
CA LYS A 336 26.73 14.57 4.74
C LYS A 336 27.11 15.39 3.51
N ALA A 337 27.94 14.85 2.62
CA ALA A 337 28.38 15.56 1.43
C ALA A 337 27.23 15.94 0.48
N VAL A 338 26.18 15.11 0.38
CA VAL A 338 24.99 15.42 -0.42
C VAL A 338 24.13 16.48 0.28
N VAL A 339 23.93 16.37 1.59
CA VAL A 339 23.17 17.33 2.42
C VAL A 339 23.81 18.72 2.38
N GLU A 340 25.14 18.83 2.50
CA GLU A 340 25.86 20.12 2.44
C GLU A 340 25.83 20.77 1.04
N ALA A 341 25.69 19.99 -0.03
CA ALA A 341 25.71 20.48 -1.41
C ALA A 341 24.33 20.69 -2.06
N CYS A 342 23.26 20.10 -1.51
CA CYS A 342 21.91 20.14 -2.08
C CYS A 342 20.96 21.01 -1.23
N PRO A 343 20.99 22.35 -1.35
CA PRO A 343 20.23 23.25 -0.47
C PRO A 343 18.71 23.13 -0.61
N ARG A 344 18.21 22.44 -1.64
CA ARG A 344 16.78 22.17 -1.89
C ARG A 344 16.31 20.79 -1.42
N LEU A 345 17.17 19.98 -0.78
CA LEU A 345 16.81 18.64 -0.35
C LEU A 345 15.68 18.69 0.71
N ARG A 346 14.56 18.04 0.42
CA ARG A 346 13.37 17.94 1.28
C ARG A 346 13.13 16.53 1.80
N ASP A 347 13.32 15.51 0.98
CA ASP A 347 13.06 14.10 1.31
C ASP A 347 14.36 13.31 1.26
N LEU A 348 14.90 12.98 2.43
CA LEU A 348 16.12 12.20 2.60
C LEU A 348 15.79 10.85 3.22
N ARG A 349 16.10 9.76 2.50
CA ARG A 349 15.89 8.40 2.97
C ARG A 349 17.18 7.60 2.92
N ALA A 350 17.67 7.21 4.09
CA ALA A 350 18.92 6.49 4.31
C ALA A 350 18.74 5.39 5.36
N GLY A 351 17.73 4.54 5.18
CA GLY A 351 17.52 3.38 6.04
C GLY A 351 18.51 2.25 5.77
N GLU A 352 18.88 1.49 6.80
CA GLU A 352 19.89 0.42 6.77
C GLU A 352 21.27 0.96 6.26
N VAL A 353 21.67 2.15 6.73
CA VAL A 353 22.93 2.86 6.41
C VAL A 353 23.70 3.15 7.71
N GLY A 354 25.01 2.90 7.72
CA GLY A 354 25.86 3.04 8.92
C GLY A 354 26.46 4.44 9.12
N GLY A 355 27.13 4.65 10.24
CA GLY A 355 27.92 5.84 10.57
C GLY A 355 27.13 7.05 11.08
N PHE A 356 25.86 6.89 11.48
CA PHE A 356 25.02 7.97 12.02
C PHE A 356 25.33 8.35 13.49
N ASP A 357 26.30 7.70 14.11
CA ASP A 357 26.98 8.11 15.34
C ASP A 357 27.80 9.42 15.18
N ASN A 358 28.16 9.77 13.94
CA ASN A 358 29.04 10.89 13.64
C ASN A 358 28.33 12.25 13.85
N VAL A 359 28.62 12.90 14.97
CA VAL A 359 28.21 14.28 15.34
C VAL A 359 28.35 15.27 14.16
N ALA A 360 29.46 15.20 13.42
CA ALA A 360 29.71 16.08 12.27
C ALA A 360 28.71 15.90 11.10
N THR A 361 27.99 14.77 11.02
CA THR A 361 26.89 14.57 10.06
C THR A 361 25.56 15.10 10.61
N ALA A 362 25.29 14.85 11.90
CA ALA A 362 24.13 15.42 12.59
C ALA A 362 24.12 16.95 12.49
N GLU A 363 25.27 17.60 12.69
CA GLU A 363 25.46 19.05 12.53
C GLU A 363 25.12 19.56 11.11
N ALA A 364 25.40 18.78 10.06
CA ALA A 364 25.06 19.15 8.68
C ALA A 364 23.55 19.04 8.39
N ILE A 365 22.89 18.02 8.96
CA ILE A 365 21.43 17.87 8.92
C ILE A 365 20.77 18.99 9.74
N PHE A 366 21.37 19.38 10.87
CA PHE A 366 20.93 20.53 11.65
C PHE A 366 21.00 21.83 10.83
N LYS A 367 22.18 22.18 10.30
CA LYS A 367 22.43 23.43 9.55
C LYS A 367 21.55 23.62 8.32
N THR A 368 21.14 22.57 7.64
CA THR A 368 20.35 22.68 6.39
C THR A 368 18.88 23.04 6.61
N ASN A 369 18.25 22.54 7.69
CA ASN A 369 16.84 22.79 8.10
C ASN A 369 15.81 23.00 6.95
N ASN A 370 15.92 22.20 5.89
CA ASN A 370 15.02 22.20 4.73
C ASN A 370 14.36 20.83 4.48
N LEU A 371 14.73 19.81 5.27
CA LEU A 371 14.12 18.49 5.22
C LEU A 371 12.68 18.54 5.74
N GLU A 372 11.75 18.10 4.90
CA GLU A 372 10.34 17.84 5.22
C GLU A 372 10.12 16.35 5.55
N ARG A 373 10.94 15.46 5.01
CA ARG A 373 10.93 14.02 5.32
C ARG A 373 12.35 13.51 5.58
N LEU A 374 12.53 12.81 6.69
CA LEU A 374 13.78 12.17 7.09
C LEU A 374 13.49 10.71 7.49
N VAL A 375 14.13 9.76 6.80
CA VAL A 375 13.97 8.32 7.06
C VAL A 375 15.34 7.70 7.36
N LEU A 376 15.52 7.23 8.59
CA LEU A 376 16.72 6.61 9.13
C LEU A 376 16.42 5.21 9.71
N SER A 377 15.40 4.52 9.22
CA SER A 377 15.02 3.18 9.69
C SER A 377 16.16 2.16 9.62
N GLY A 378 16.39 1.40 10.68
CA GLY A 378 17.47 0.41 10.76
C GLY A 378 18.87 0.99 10.99
N CYS A 379 19.01 2.30 11.27
CA CYS A 379 20.29 2.92 11.61
C CYS A 379 20.70 2.58 13.05
N ALA A 380 21.05 1.32 13.31
CA ALA A 380 21.35 0.77 14.63
C ALA A 380 22.51 1.45 15.38
N GLU A 381 23.34 2.24 14.69
CA GLU A 381 24.44 3.01 15.29
C GLU A 381 24.01 4.40 15.80
N LEU A 382 22.85 4.93 15.38
CA LEU A 382 22.32 6.22 15.81
C LEU A 382 22.09 6.23 17.33
N ASN A 383 22.69 7.19 18.01
CA ASN A 383 22.59 7.38 19.46
C ASN A 383 21.93 8.72 19.81
N ASP A 384 21.56 8.85 21.09
CA ASP A 384 20.88 10.04 21.61
C ASP A 384 21.65 11.34 21.35
N GLU A 385 22.98 11.36 21.54
CA GLU A 385 23.78 12.57 21.32
C GLU A 385 23.85 12.99 19.84
N ALA A 386 23.96 12.05 18.88
CA ALA A 386 23.90 12.41 17.47
C ALA A 386 22.49 12.89 17.08
N PHE A 387 21.42 12.30 17.62
CA PHE A 387 20.05 12.75 17.36
C PHE A 387 19.77 14.13 17.99
N LYS A 388 20.20 14.35 19.23
CA LYS A 388 20.18 15.62 19.94
C LYS A 388 20.90 16.72 19.16
N VAL A 389 22.11 16.47 18.66
CA VAL A 389 22.82 17.43 17.79
C VAL A 389 22.10 17.66 16.46
N MET A 390 21.37 16.68 15.95
CA MET A 390 20.56 16.81 14.73
C MET A 390 19.34 17.73 14.91
N MET A 391 18.77 17.77 16.12
CA MET A 391 17.62 18.61 16.47
C MET A 391 18.01 19.98 17.03
N HIS A 392 19.02 20.03 17.91
CA HIS A 392 19.44 21.22 18.65
C HIS A 392 20.68 21.93 18.09
N GLY A 393 21.54 21.22 17.36
CA GLY A 393 22.89 21.67 17.03
C GLY A 393 23.93 21.30 18.09
N VAL A 394 25.16 21.76 17.89
CA VAL A 394 26.24 21.65 18.89
C VAL A 394 26.16 22.84 19.83
N ASP A 395 26.19 22.58 21.14
CA ASP A 395 26.20 23.57 22.23
C ASP A 395 25.20 24.74 22.05
N PRO A 396 23.88 24.45 21.99
CA PRO A 396 22.85 25.48 21.85
C PRO A 396 22.78 26.41 23.07
N GLU A 397 22.42 27.68 22.85
CA GLU A 397 22.04 28.58 23.95
C GLU A 397 20.74 28.07 24.60
N ILE A 398 20.76 27.83 25.91
CA ILE A 398 19.60 27.34 26.67
C ILE A 398 18.89 28.53 27.31
N ASP A 399 17.57 28.63 27.11
CA ASP A 399 16.72 29.56 27.82
C ASP A 399 16.62 29.18 29.30
N ILE A 400 17.17 30.04 30.14
CA ILE A 400 17.23 29.92 31.61
C ILE A 400 15.84 29.78 32.25
N LEU A 401 14.77 30.26 31.59
CA LEU A 401 13.40 30.22 32.12
C LEU A 401 12.63 28.93 31.78
N THR A 402 12.99 28.24 30.69
CA THR A 402 12.26 27.03 30.24
C THR A 402 13.12 25.77 30.14
N ASP A 403 14.43 25.88 30.37
CA ASP A 403 15.45 24.83 30.24
C ASP A 403 15.43 24.17 28.85
N ARG A 404 15.28 25.02 27.81
CA ARG A 404 15.15 24.60 26.40
C ARG A 404 16.14 25.32 25.50
N PRO A 405 16.67 24.65 24.47
CA PRO A 405 17.58 25.29 23.52
C PRO A 405 16.83 26.27 22.60
N ILE A 406 17.37 27.48 22.45
CA ILE A 406 16.84 28.56 21.62
C ILE A 406 17.18 28.26 20.15
N VAL A 407 16.36 27.40 19.55
CA VAL A 407 16.62 26.79 18.24
C VAL A 407 15.45 27.01 17.29
N LEU A 408 15.75 27.28 16.02
CA LEU A 408 14.74 27.39 14.96
C LEU A 408 14.01 26.07 14.76
N ALA A 409 12.68 26.11 14.77
CA ALA A 409 11.82 24.96 14.53
C ALA A 409 12.24 24.20 13.25
N ARG A 410 12.17 22.87 13.33
CA ARG A 410 12.51 21.93 12.27
C ARG A 410 11.33 21.82 11.31
N LYS A 411 11.58 21.90 10.01
CA LYS A 411 10.52 21.77 8.96
C LYS A 411 10.05 20.32 8.72
N LEU A 412 10.40 19.40 9.62
CA LEU A 412 10.12 17.97 9.49
C LEU A 412 8.61 17.71 9.64
N ARG A 413 8.02 17.18 8.57
CA ARG A 413 6.64 16.65 8.52
C ARG A 413 6.62 15.15 8.73
N HIS A 414 7.65 14.43 8.28
CA HIS A 414 7.74 12.98 8.42
C HIS A 414 9.10 12.57 8.98
N LEU A 415 9.08 11.82 10.08
CA LEU A 415 10.28 11.25 10.68
C LEU A 415 10.11 9.74 10.92
N ASP A 416 11.02 8.95 10.38
CA ASP A 416 11.13 7.51 10.64
C ASP A 416 12.50 7.19 11.25
N LEU A 417 12.49 6.73 12.50
CA LEU A 417 13.65 6.23 13.24
C LEU A 417 13.45 4.75 13.64
N SER A 418 12.56 4.01 12.96
CA SER A 418 12.22 2.64 13.31
C SER A 418 13.47 1.74 13.38
N ARG A 419 13.58 0.89 14.40
CA ARG A 419 14.71 0.00 14.68
C ARG A 419 16.04 0.71 14.98
N CYS A 420 16.03 1.98 15.38
CA CYS A 420 17.20 2.63 15.99
C CYS A 420 17.40 2.15 17.44
N VAL A 421 17.87 0.91 17.61
CA VAL A 421 17.93 0.18 18.90
C VAL A 421 18.77 0.85 20.00
N ARG A 422 19.57 1.86 19.66
CA ARG A 422 20.41 2.64 20.60
C ARG A 422 19.82 4.00 21.00
N LEU A 423 18.61 4.32 20.53
CA LEU A 423 17.88 5.55 20.86
C LEU A 423 17.03 5.33 22.13
N THR A 424 17.05 6.28 23.05
CA THR A 424 16.34 6.24 24.34
C THR A 424 15.40 7.44 24.51
N ASP A 425 14.62 7.44 25.60
CA ASP A 425 13.74 8.56 25.97
C ASP A 425 14.47 9.90 25.94
N ALA A 426 15.72 9.93 26.43
CA ALA A 426 16.52 11.14 26.51
C ALA A 426 16.82 11.72 25.11
N GLY A 427 17.06 10.87 24.11
CA GLY A 427 17.23 11.29 22.72
C GLY A 427 15.91 11.76 22.10
N VAL A 428 14.85 10.95 22.19
CA VAL A 428 13.55 11.26 21.57
C VAL A 428 12.92 12.53 22.16
N LYS A 429 12.98 12.72 23.49
CA LYS A 429 12.38 13.87 24.19
C LYS A 429 12.93 15.23 23.74
N THR A 430 14.16 15.28 23.18
CA THR A 430 14.77 16.48 22.55
C THR A 430 13.96 17.04 21.38
N MET A 431 13.19 16.20 20.68
CA MET A 431 12.39 16.64 19.54
C MET A 431 11.15 17.46 19.96
N GLY A 432 10.69 17.31 21.20
CA GLY A 432 9.52 18.01 21.72
C GLY A 432 9.62 19.53 21.61
N HIS A 433 8.56 20.16 21.10
CA HIS A 433 8.45 21.60 20.79
C HIS A 433 9.28 22.09 19.59
N LEU A 434 10.15 21.27 19.00
CA LEU A 434 10.95 21.66 17.82
C LEU A 434 10.34 21.23 16.48
N VAL A 435 9.29 20.40 16.46
CA VAL A 435 8.65 19.87 15.23
C VAL A 435 7.13 20.17 15.16
N PRO A 436 6.67 21.42 15.28
CA PRO A 436 5.24 21.75 15.34
C PRO A 436 4.44 21.35 14.09
N ASP A 437 5.11 21.21 12.95
CA ASP A 437 4.55 20.78 11.66
C ASP A 437 4.64 19.26 11.40
N LEU A 438 4.97 18.44 12.41
CA LEU A 438 5.05 16.98 12.24
C LEU A 438 3.69 16.38 11.89
N GLU A 439 3.61 15.77 10.72
CA GLU A 439 2.43 15.10 10.17
C GLU A 439 2.51 13.57 10.33
N GLY A 440 3.71 12.97 10.46
CA GLY A 440 3.88 11.54 10.71
C GLY A 440 5.17 11.16 11.46
N LEU A 441 5.05 10.22 12.40
CA LEU A 441 6.15 9.73 13.25
C LEU A 441 6.17 8.19 13.31
N GLN A 442 7.33 7.59 13.02
CA GLN A 442 7.54 6.14 13.07
C GLN A 442 8.75 5.83 13.97
N LEU A 443 8.53 5.06 15.05
CA LEU A 443 9.54 4.66 16.05
C LEU A 443 9.57 3.14 16.28
N SER A 444 8.99 2.37 15.37
CA SER A 444 8.75 0.92 15.52
C SER A 444 10.03 0.12 15.77
N GLY A 445 10.08 -0.68 16.84
CA GLY A 445 11.23 -1.51 17.23
C GLY A 445 12.33 -0.79 18.02
N CYS A 446 12.11 0.44 18.48
CA CYS A 446 13.03 1.16 19.38
C CYS A 446 12.82 0.75 20.85
N LYS A 447 13.17 -0.51 21.18
CA LYS A 447 12.88 -1.21 22.45
C LYS A 447 13.33 -0.55 23.77
N LEU A 448 14.05 0.56 23.74
CA LEU A 448 14.46 1.31 24.92
C LEU A 448 13.53 2.51 25.23
N LEU A 449 12.49 2.73 24.43
CA LEU A 449 11.55 3.84 24.61
C LEU A 449 10.40 3.50 25.57
N ASN A 450 10.10 4.46 26.45
CA ASN A 450 9.03 4.44 27.44
C ASN A 450 8.07 5.63 27.20
N ASP A 451 6.99 5.72 27.99
CA ASP A 451 5.95 6.76 27.83
C ASP A 451 6.53 8.20 27.88
N ASP A 452 7.51 8.44 28.76
CA ASP A 452 8.22 9.71 28.95
C ASP A 452 8.87 10.28 27.68
N ALA A 453 9.23 9.44 26.70
CA ALA A 453 9.84 9.85 25.44
C ALA A 453 8.89 10.69 24.58
N LEU A 454 7.61 10.31 24.57
CA LEU A 454 6.60 10.80 23.64
C LEU A 454 5.75 11.93 24.21
N GLU A 455 5.68 12.08 25.53
CA GLU A 455 5.00 13.17 26.24
C GLU A 455 5.24 14.54 25.57
N SER A 456 6.52 14.93 25.43
CA SER A 456 6.89 16.27 24.94
C SER A 456 6.57 16.47 23.46
N ILE A 457 6.51 15.38 22.69
CA ILE A 457 6.20 15.39 21.25
C ILE A 457 4.69 15.49 21.06
N LEU A 458 3.90 14.62 21.69
CA LEU A 458 2.43 14.62 21.57
C LEU A 458 1.83 15.95 22.05
N ALA A 459 2.36 16.52 23.14
CA ALA A 459 1.94 17.84 23.63
C ALA A 459 2.23 19.00 22.66
N SER A 460 3.12 18.83 21.67
CA SER A 460 3.63 19.91 20.81
C SER A 460 3.47 19.70 19.31
N THR A 461 2.80 18.62 18.87
CA THR A 461 2.63 18.24 17.45
C THR A 461 1.17 18.30 16.99
N PRO A 462 0.51 19.48 16.97
CA PRO A 462 -0.93 19.64 16.70
C PRO A 462 -1.37 19.23 15.29
N ARG A 463 -0.45 18.82 14.42
CA ARG A 463 -0.69 18.41 13.02
C ARG A 463 -0.42 16.92 12.77
N LEU A 464 -0.13 16.14 13.80
CA LEU A 464 0.21 14.71 13.66
C LEU A 464 -0.99 13.92 13.15
N THR A 465 -0.79 13.20 12.04
CA THR A 465 -1.81 12.36 11.37
C THR A 465 -1.47 10.87 11.39
N HIS A 466 -0.18 10.52 11.38
CA HIS A 466 0.31 9.14 11.37
C HIS A 466 1.24 8.88 12.55
N LEU A 467 0.98 7.83 13.34
CA LEU A 467 1.81 7.44 14.47
C LEU A 467 2.01 5.92 14.48
N GLU A 468 3.26 5.47 14.34
CA GLU A 468 3.64 4.06 14.35
C GLU A 468 4.64 3.78 15.47
N LEU A 469 4.21 2.94 16.42
CA LEU A 469 4.87 2.63 17.67
C LEU A 469 4.86 1.10 17.89
N GLU A 470 5.26 0.33 16.88
CA GLU A 470 5.24 -1.13 16.94
C GLU A 470 6.43 -1.69 17.74
N ASP A 471 6.28 -2.88 18.34
CA ASP A 471 7.37 -3.63 19.00
C ASP A 471 8.04 -2.85 20.16
N LEU A 472 7.30 -1.93 20.79
CA LEU A 472 7.70 -1.11 21.94
C LEU A 472 7.15 -1.69 23.26
N GLU A 473 7.78 -2.76 23.72
CA GLU A 473 7.36 -3.57 24.88
C GLU A 473 7.12 -2.78 26.18
N ASN A 474 7.85 -1.69 26.41
CA ASN A 474 7.78 -0.91 27.65
C ASN A 474 6.63 0.11 27.71
N LEU A 475 5.96 0.42 26.58
CA LEU A 475 4.87 1.40 26.57
C LEU A 475 3.70 0.93 27.43
N THR A 476 3.16 1.83 28.25
CA THR A 476 2.04 1.56 29.14
C THR A 476 0.77 2.26 28.66
N ASN A 477 -0.38 1.90 29.24
CA ASN A 477 -1.65 2.54 28.90
C ASN A 477 -1.67 4.07 29.16
N SER A 478 -0.71 4.60 29.95
CA SER A 478 -0.60 6.04 30.20
C SER A 478 -0.33 6.86 28.94
N ILE A 479 0.50 6.34 28.00
CA ILE A 479 0.78 7.06 26.74
C ILE A 479 -0.49 7.30 25.93
N LEU A 480 -1.48 6.40 26.03
CA LEU A 480 -2.75 6.49 25.33
C LEU A 480 -3.76 7.35 26.09
N SER A 481 -3.96 7.11 27.39
CA SER A 481 -5.02 7.75 28.18
C SER A 481 -4.68 9.16 28.68
N GLU A 482 -3.42 9.39 29.07
CA GLU A 482 -2.98 10.66 29.65
C GLU A 482 -2.35 11.57 28.60
N HIS A 483 -1.54 11.04 27.69
CA HIS A 483 -0.84 11.84 26.69
C HIS A 483 -1.63 11.91 25.36
N LEU A 484 -1.80 10.81 24.64
CA LEU A 484 -2.38 10.82 23.28
C LEU A 484 -3.83 11.33 23.23
N ALA A 485 -4.71 10.84 24.10
CA ALA A 485 -6.12 11.25 24.14
C ALA A 485 -6.36 12.70 24.60
N LYS A 486 -5.36 13.34 25.24
CA LYS A 486 -5.43 14.74 25.71
C LYS A 486 -4.59 15.70 24.86
N ALA A 487 -3.74 15.17 23.98
CA ALA A 487 -2.88 15.93 23.10
C ALA A 487 -3.69 16.70 22.02
N PRO A 488 -3.19 17.85 21.52
CA PRO A 488 -3.85 18.61 20.46
C PRO A 488 -4.01 17.80 19.15
N CYS A 489 -3.16 16.79 18.93
CA CYS A 489 -3.24 15.90 17.78
C CYS A 489 -4.38 14.87 17.83
N ALA A 490 -5.09 14.68 18.95
CA ALA A 490 -6.15 13.69 19.04
C ALA A 490 -7.19 13.85 17.91
N ALA A 491 -7.55 15.09 17.56
CA ALA A 491 -8.49 15.37 16.47
C ALA A 491 -7.90 15.21 15.05
N SER A 492 -6.57 15.08 14.88
CA SER A 492 -5.91 14.99 13.56
C SER A 492 -5.36 13.61 13.21
N ILE A 493 -5.24 12.68 14.17
CA ILE A 493 -4.69 11.34 13.90
C ILE A 493 -5.66 10.51 13.03
N GLU A 494 -5.14 10.04 11.90
CA GLU A 494 -5.81 9.17 10.93
C GLU A 494 -5.25 7.73 10.97
N HIS A 495 -3.96 7.56 11.28
CA HIS A 495 -3.27 6.27 11.32
C HIS A 495 -2.56 6.06 12.66
N LEU A 496 -2.84 4.92 13.32
CA LEU A 496 -2.23 4.54 14.60
C LEU A 496 -1.85 3.05 14.61
N SER A 497 -0.56 2.73 14.56
CA SER A 497 -0.08 1.34 14.78
C SER A 497 0.58 1.20 16.15
N LEU A 498 0.13 0.18 16.89
CA LEU A 498 0.59 -0.22 18.22
C LEU A 498 0.90 -1.74 18.28
N SER A 499 1.16 -2.34 17.12
CA SER A 499 1.38 -3.79 16.97
C SER A 499 2.53 -4.29 17.86
N TYR A 500 2.37 -5.45 18.49
CA TYR A 500 3.31 -6.08 19.43
C TYR A 500 3.54 -5.35 20.77
N CYS A 501 2.81 -4.27 21.06
CA CYS A 501 2.90 -3.58 22.35
C CYS A 501 2.02 -4.27 23.41
N GLU A 502 2.49 -5.42 23.90
CA GLU A 502 1.71 -6.31 24.79
C GLU A 502 1.16 -5.63 26.05
N ASN A 503 1.81 -4.58 26.58
CA ASN A 503 1.36 -3.90 27.80
C ASN A 503 0.18 -2.93 27.58
N LEU A 504 -0.21 -2.69 26.32
CA LEU A 504 -1.36 -1.87 25.95
C LEU A 504 -2.66 -2.68 25.88
N GLY A 505 -3.78 -2.06 26.28
CA GLY A 505 -5.10 -2.66 26.32
C GLY A 505 -6.23 -1.64 26.46
N ASP A 506 -7.39 -2.10 26.90
CA ASP A 506 -8.64 -1.33 26.87
C ASP A 506 -8.58 0.00 27.64
N THR A 507 -7.87 0.03 28.78
CA THR A 507 -7.78 1.22 29.64
C THR A 507 -7.09 2.41 28.97
N GLY A 508 -6.09 2.15 28.12
CA GLY A 508 -5.46 3.17 27.28
C GLY A 508 -6.26 3.46 26.01
N MET A 509 -6.78 2.41 25.36
CA MET A 509 -7.37 2.52 24.03
C MET A 509 -8.80 3.09 24.00
N ILE A 510 -9.62 2.88 25.04
CA ILE A 510 -10.98 3.45 25.12
C ILE A 510 -10.96 5.00 25.06
N PRO A 511 -10.13 5.72 25.85
CA PRO A 511 -9.95 7.16 25.71
C PRO A 511 -9.57 7.61 24.29
N VAL A 512 -8.72 6.87 23.59
CA VAL A 512 -8.32 7.16 22.20
C VAL A 512 -9.52 7.00 21.25
N MET A 513 -10.30 5.94 21.36
CA MET A 513 -11.53 5.75 20.55
C MET A 513 -12.60 6.82 20.83
N GLN A 514 -12.63 7.41 22.01
CA GLN A 514 -13.58 8.47 22.37
C GLN A 514 -13.18 9.86 21.86
N THR A 515 -11.89 10.12 21.70
CA THR A 515 -11.31 11.43 21.37
C THR A 515 -10.88 11.53 19.91
N CYS A 516 -10.22 10.50 19.38
CA CYS A 516 -9.59 10.48 18.07
C CYS A 516 -10.57 10.16 16.93
N THR A 517 -11.62 10.98 16.82
CA THR A 517 -12.77 10.73 15.94
C THR A 517 -12.48 10.68 14.44
N ASN A 518 -11.30 11.09 13.98
CA ASN A 518 -10.85 11.04 12.58
C ASN A 518 -10.04 9.78 12.23
N LEU A 519 -9.82 8.84 13.15
CA LEU A 519 -9.08 7.61 12.89
C LEU A 519 -9.65 6.82 11.69
N GLN A 520 -8.76 6.44 10.77
CA GLN A 520 -9.04 5.69 9.54
C GLN A 520 -8.37 4.31 9.55
N ASN A 521 -7.14 4.19 10.04
CA ASN A 521 -6.42 2.93 10.20
C ASN A 521 -5.94 2.78 11.65
N ILE A 522 -6.19 1.61 12.24
CA ILE A 522 -5.70 1.26 13.58
C ILE A 522 -5.21 -0.19 13.58
N ASP A 523 -3.92 -0.38 13.85
CA ASP A 523 -3.28 -1.70 13.92
C ASP A 523 -2.91 -1.99 15.39
N LEU A 524 -3.49 -3.06 15.95
CA LEU A 524 -3.48 -3.41 17.38
C LEU A 524 -2.99 -4.85 17.62
N ASP A 525 -2.27 -5.43 16.65
CA ASP A 525 -1.87 -6.84 16.66
C ASP A 525 -1.06 -7.18 17.92
N ASN A 526 -1.26 -8.38 18.47
CA ASN A 526 -0.57 -8.87 19.67
C ASN A 526 -0.73 -8.00 20.96
N THR A 527 -1.68 -7.06 21.01
CA THR A 527 -2.00 -6.29 22.24
C THR A 527 -2.96 -7.05 23.17
N ARG A 528 -3.13 -6.56 24.41
CA ARG A 528 -4.09 -7.10 25.40
C ARG A 528 -5.51 -6.51 25.27
N VAL A 529 -5.81 -5.86 24.16
CA VAL A 529 -7.13 -5.30 23.81
C VAL A 529 -8.22 -6.39 23.77
N SER A 530 -9.44 -6.05 24.17
CA SER A 530 -10.61 -6.94 24.20
C SER A 530 -11.79 -6.45 23.35
N ASP A 531 -12.90 -7.20 23.40
CA ASP A 531 -14.20 -6.85 22.81
C ASP A 531 -14.71 -5.45 23.20
N LEU A 532 -14.28 -4.89 24.33
CA LEU A 532 -14.68 -3.54 24.76
C LEU A 532 -14.23 -2.45 23.78
N VAL A 533 -13.00 -2.54 23.26
CA VAL A 533 -12.49 -1.59 22.27
C VAL A 533 -13.17 -1.77 20.91
N LEU A 534 -13.53 -3.00 20.53
CA LEU A 534 -14.31 -3.25 19.32
C LEU A 534 -15.71 -2.62 19.41
N ALA A 535 -16.35 -2.70 20.58
CA ALA A 535 -17.62 -2.04 20.85
C ALA A 535 -17.51 -0.50 20.83
N GLU A 536 -16.44 0.05 21.42
CA GLU A 536 -16.23 1.51 21.47
C GLU A 536 -15.83 2.09 20.12
N ALA A 537 -15.01 1.40 19.32
CA ALA A 537 -14.73 1.76 17.93
C ALA A 537 -16.02 1.76 17.08
N ALA A 538 -16.89 0.77 17.29
CA ALA A 538 -18.22 0.75 16.66
C ALA A 538 -19.14 1.87 17.16
N ALA A 539 -18.97 2.35 18.40
CA ALA A 539 -19.66 3.53 18.91
C ALA A 539 -19.12 4.84 18.29
N MET A 540 -17.79 4.98 18.16
CA MET A 540 -17.12 6.10 17.50
C MET A 540 -17.59 6.28 16.05
N VAL A 541 -17.51 5.23 15.23
CA VAL A 541 -17.96 5.27 13.83
C VAL A 541 -19.46 5.57 13.74
N MET A 542 -20.27 5.02 14.64
CA MET A 542 -21.70 5.33 14.73
C MET A 542 -22.03 6.76 15.20
N LYS A 543 -21.08 7.45 15.84
CA LYS A 543 -21.22 8.85 16.31
C LYS A 543 -20.84 9.86 15.23
N ARG A 544 -19.85 9.55 14.39
CA ARG A 544 -19.43 10.42 13.26
C ARG A 544 -20.25 10.20 11.97
N SER A 545 -20.72 8.97 11.73
CA SER A 545 -21.40 8.59 10.48
C SER A 545 -22.75 9.29 10.29
N GLN A 546 -22.81 10.15 9.27
CA GLN A 546 -24.05 10.76 8.80
C GLN A 546 -24.88 9.74 8.02
N ARG A 547 -25.85 9.11 8.69
CA ARG A 547 -26.72 8.07 8.11
C ARG A 547 -27.63 8.60 7.00
N SER A 548 -27.68 7.89 5.88
CA SER A 548 -28.54 8.20 4.73
C SER A 548 -29.93 7.56 4.88
N THR A 549 -30.96 8.18 4.32
CA THR A 549 -32.29 7.55 4.16
C THR A 549 -32.50 6.92 2.79
N GLU A 550 -31.50 6.96 1.91
CA GLU A 550 -31.56 6.37 0.56
C GLU A 550 -31.03 4.94 0.56
N ALA A 551 -31.90 3.98 0.23
CA ALA A 551 -31.58 2.54 0.23
C ALA A 551 -30.51 2.10 -0.80
N GLY A 552 -30.13 2.99 -1.73
CA GLY A 552 -29.03 2.76 -2.69
C GLY A 552 -27.65 3.22 -2.20
N THR A 553 -27.55 3.85 -1.03
CA THR A 553 -26.28 4.38 -0.52
C THR A 553 -25.35 3.23 -0.14
N ARG A 554 -24.24 3.05 -0.86
CA ARG A 554 -23.22 2.07 -0.48
C ARG A 554 -22.37 2.62 0.66
N PRO A 555 -22.19 1.88 1.77
CA PRO A 555 -21.31 2.31 2.84
C PRO A 555 -19.85 2.31 2.35
N LYS A 556 -19.07 3.29 2.82
CA LYS A 556 -17.62 3.33 2.64
C LYS A 556 -16.93 2.72 3.84
N LEU A 557 -15.81 2.04 3.62
CA LEU A 557 -14.84 1.77 4.68
C LEU A 557 -14.35 3.13 5.23
N SER A 558 -14.58 3.41 6.50
CA SER A 558 -14.06 4.63 7.15
C SER A 558 -13.10 4.34 8.31
N LEU A 559 -13.14 3.11 8.85
CA LEU A 559 -12.19 2.62 9.82
C LEU A 559 -11.76 1.21 9.44
N GLN A 560 -10.47 1.00 9.22
CA GLN A 560 -9.84 -0.30 9.14
C GLN A 560 -9.19 -0.59 10.50
N MET A 561 -9.58 -1.70 11.14
CA MET A 561 -8.97 -2.20 12.36
C MET A 561 -8.24 -3.51 12.07
N VAL A 562 -7.03 -3.69 12.60
CA VAL A 562 -6.25 -4.92 12.51
C VAL A 562 -5.95 -5.40 13.92
N VAL A 563 -6.41 -6.63 14.20
CA VAL A 563 -6.59 -7.17 15.56
C VAL A 563 -6.28 -8.68 15.53
N TYR A 564 -5.09 -9.04 15.03
CA TYR A 564 -4.57 -10.40 15.04
C TYR A 564 -3.97 -10.74 16.41
N ASP A 565 -4.16 -12.00 16.82
CA ASP A 565 -3.62 -12.63 18.03
C ASP A 565 -3.85 -11.90 19.38
N CYS A 566 -4.74 -10.90 19.43
CA CYS A 566 -5.24 -10.29 20.67
C CYS A 566 -6.06 -11.31 21.49
N GLN A 567 -5.47 -11.83 22.56
CA GLN A 567 -6.02 -12.97 23.32
C GLN A 567 -7.38 -12.70 23.99
N ASN A 568 -7.72 -11.43 24.24
CA ASN A 568 -8.96 -11.03 24.91
C ASN A 568 -10.10 -10.70 23.93
N VAL A 569 -9.88 -10.79 22.62
CA VAL A 569 -10.92 -10.57 21.59
C VAL A 569 -11.63 -11.89 21.31
N THR A 570 -12.94 -11.91 21.49
CA THR A 570 -13.78 -13.08 21.24
C THR A 570 -14.55 -12.94 19.93
N TRP A 571 -15.18 -14.02 19.51
CA TRP A 571 -16.14 -13.97 18.40
C TRP A 571 -17.33 -13.05 18.69
N THR A 572 -17.61 -12.70 19.96
CA THR A 572 -18.76 -11.86 20.32
C THR A 572 -18.49 -10.37 20.08
N GLY A 573 -17.28 -9.85 20.35
CA GLY A 573 -16.89 -8.50 19.94
C GLY A 573 -16.75 -8.36 18.42
N VAL A 574 -16.13 -9.36 17.76
CA VAL A 574 -16.09 -9.44 16.28
C VAL A 574 -17.51 -9.40 15.72
N ARG A 575 -18.44 -10.19 16.28
CA ARG A 575 -19.85 -10.20 15.89
C ARG A 575 -20.51 -8.84 16.06
N GLU A 576 -20.28 -8.14 17.17
CA GLU A 576 -20.89 -6.83 17.40
C GLU A 576 -20.47 -5.81 16.32
N VAL A 577 -19.22 -5.83 15.86
CA VAL A 577 -18.76 -5.02 14.72
C VAL A 577 -19.53 -5.37 13.44
N LEU A 578 -19.68 -6.66 13.10
CA LEU A 578 -20.45 -7.12 11.93
C LEU A 578 -21.95 -6.76 12.03
N PHE A 579 -22.53 -6.84 13.23
CA PHE A 579 -23.90 -6.42 13.49
C PHE A 579 -24.06 -4.90 13.32
N ARG A 580 -23.14 -4.09 13.83
CA ARG A 580 -23.16 -2.62 13.71
C ARG A 580 -23.01 -2.17 12.25
N ASN A 581 -22.13 -2.80 11.47
CA ASN A 581 -21.99 -2.61 10.03
C ASN A 581 -23.28 -2.85 9.23
N THR A 582 -24.19 -3.68 9.74
CA THR A 582 -25.48 -3.99 9.10
C THR A 582 -26.69 -3.39 9.81
N GLN A 583 -26.49 -2.62 10.90
CA GLN A 583 -27.56 -2.10 11.73
C GLN A 583 -28.33 -0.97 11.03
N VAL A 584 -29.49 -1.30 10.46
CA VAL A 584 -30.43 -0.33 9.91
C VAL A 584 -31.35 0.19 11.03
N LYS A 585 -31.50 1.51 11.20
CA LYS A 585 -32.30 2.11 12.28
C LYS A 585 -33.54 2.80 11.72
N ALA A 586 -34.69 2.68 12.39
CA ALA A 586 -35.85 3.53 12.11
C ALA A 586 -35.53 5.01 12.42
N VAL A 587 -36.06 5.94 11.62
CA VAL A 587 -35.89 7.39 11.85
C VAL A 587 -36.85 7.82 12.96
N SER A 588 -36.32 8.43 14.02
CA SER A 588 -37.14 8.94 15.12
C SER A 588 -38.15 9.96 14.60
N GLY A 589 -39.42 9.82 15.00
CA GLY A 589 -40.52 10.68 14.55
C GLY A 589 -41.14 10.36 13.19
N GLN A 590 -40.60 9.41 12.40
CA GLN A 590 -41.19 9.01 11.10
C GLN A 590 -41.36 7.48 11.00
N PRO A 591 -42.51 6.91 11.43
CA PRO A 591 -42.76 5.48 11.33
C PRO A 591 -42.71 5.00 9.87
N GLY A 592 -41.98 3.92 9.63
CA GLY A 592 -41.74 3.37 8.29
C GLY A 592 -40.55 3.96 7.54
N ARG A 593 -39.98 5.10 7.97
CA ARG A 593 -38.73 5.62 7.37
C ARG A 593 -37.51 5.02 8.06
N VAL A 594 -36.52 4.63 7.27
CA VAL A 594 -35.38 3.81 7.68
C VAL A 594 -34.08 4.49 7.29
N SER A 595 -33.04 4.36 8.12
CA SER A 595 -31.73 4.98 7.99
C SER A 595 -30.60 3.96 7.90
N TYR A 596 -29.84 4.06 6.81
CA TYR A 596 -28.77 3.14 6.40
C TYR A 596 -27.40 3.66 6.87
N PRO A 597 -26.47 2.76 7.26
CA PRO A 597 -25.09 3.16 7.52
C PRO A 597 -24.42 3.65 6.23
N THR A 598 -23.68 4.76 6.32
CA THR A 598 -22.87 5.33 5.22
C THR A 598 -21.38 5.05 5.41
N GLU A 599 -20.99 4.68 6.62
CA GLU A 599 -19.67 4.21 7.00
C GLU A 599 -19.74 2.78 7.53
N MET A 600 -18.62 2.06 7.45
CA MET A 600 -18.44 0.75 8.06
C MET A 600 -17.02 0.55 8.57
N ILE A 601 -16.88 -0.36 9.53
CA ILE A 601 -15.60 -0.86 10.01
C ILE A 601 -15.20 -2.08 9.19
N GLY A 602 -14.01 -2.07 8.60
CA GLY A 602 -13.35 -3.25 8.05
C GLY A 602 -12.45 -3.82 9.13
N LEU A 603 -12.64 -5.09 9.47
CA LEU A 603 -11.90 -5.74 10.55
C LEU A 603 -10.99 -6.84 9.96
N LYS A 604 -9.72 -6.83 10.37
CA LYS A 604 -8.83 -7.98 10.25
C LYS A 604 -8.65 -8.58 11.63
N CYS A 605 -8.81 -9.88 11.75
CA CYS A 605 -8.74 -10.60 13.02
C CYS A 605 -8.38 -12.08 12.79
N PHE A 606 -8.21 -12.84 13.87
CA PHE A 606 -7.77 -14.23 13.87
C PHE A 606 -8.27 -15.06 12.66
N TYR A 607 -7.35 -15.77 11.99
CA TYR A 607 -7.56 -16.47 10.72
C TYR A 607 -8.80 -17.37 10.64
N GLY A 608 -9.25 -17.94 11.77
CA GLY A 608 -10.47 -18.74 11.84
C GLY A 608 -11.78 -17.96 11.66
N PHE A 609 -11.75 -16.63 11.78
CA PHE A 609 -12.89 -15.72 11.63
C PHE A 609 -12.79 -14.86 10.36
N GLN A 610 -11.56 -14.58 9.90
CA GLN A 610 -11.28 -13.68 8.77
C GLN A 610 -12.11 -14.00 7.50
N MET A 611 -12.34 -15.28 7.17
CA MET A 611 -13.12 -15.64 5.97
C MET A 611 -14.58 -15.15 6.03
N THR A 612 -15.25 -15.32 7.17
CA THR A 612 -16.61 -14.81 7.39
C THR A 612 -16.63 -13.28 7.39
N VAL A 613 -15.63 -12.65 8.00
CA VAL A 613 -15.49 -11.18 8.08
C VAL A 613 -15.29 -10.58 6.68
N ASP A 614 -14.41 -11.17 5.87
CA ASP A 614 -14.17 -10.82 4.47
C ASP A 614 -15.45 -10.93 3.62
N GLU A 615 -16.17 -12.06 3.72
CA GLU A 615 -17.43 -12.25 2.98
C GLU A 615 -18.54 -11.32 3.45
N HIS A 616 -18.62 -11.03 4.74
CA HIS A 616 -19.53 -10.01 5.27
C HIS A 616 -19.17 -8.63 4.72
N GLN A 617 -17.89 -8.23 4.77
CA GLN A 617 -17.41 -6.94 4.27
C GLN A 617 -17.68 -6.78 2.76
N LYS A 618 -17.43 -7.81 1.95
CA LYS A 618 -17.78 -7.82 0.51
C LYS A 618 -19.28 -7.63 0.27
N ARG A 619 -20.15 -8.21 1.10
CA ARG A 619 -21.62 -8.05 0.99
C ARG A 619 -22.08 -6.66 1.41
N VAL A 620 -21.52 -6.10 2.49
CA VAL A 620 -21.83 -4.73 2.94
C VAL A 620 -21.40 -3.69 1.89
N LEU A 621 -20.18 -3.81 1.33
CA LEU A 621 -19.68 -2.91 0.28
C LEU A 621 -20.47 -2.98 -1.04
N ARG A 622 -21.13 -4.11 -1.34
CA ARG A 622 -22.07 -4.21 -2.47
C ARG A 622 -23.39 -3.47 -2.22
N GLY A 623 -23.78 -3.32 -0.95
CA GLY A 623 -25.08 -2.82 -0.50
C GLY A 623 -26.03 -3.93 0.01
N ASP A 624 -25.62 -5.19 -0.03
CA ASP A 624 -26.45 -6.36 0.29
C ASP A 624 -26.56 -6.61 1.82
N LEU A 625 -26.88 -5.57 2.60
CA LEU A 625 -26.91 -5.58 4.07
C LEU A 625 -27.74 -6.75 4.64
N ALA A 626 -28.88 -7.06 4.01
CA ALA A 626 -29.76 -8.16 4.40
C ALA A 626 -29.15 -9.56 4.17
N SER A 627 -28.09 -9.69 3.37
CA SER A 627 -27.31 -10.92 3.20
C SER A 627 -26.13 -10.98 4.17
N ALA A 628 -25.44 -9.86 4.38
CA ALA A 628 -24.35 -9.73 5.35
C ALA A 628 -24.85 -10.03 6.78
N GLY A 629 -26.00 -9.46 7.15
CA GLY A 629 -26.65 -9.73 8.44
C GLY A 629 -27.32 -11.10 8.55
N ARG A 630 -27.41 -11.91 7.48
CA ARG A 630 -27.76 -13.35 7.60
C ARG A 630 -26.52 -14.20 7.83
N LEU A 631 -25.41 -13.86 7.18
CA LEU A 631 -24.12 -14.51 7.38
C LEU A 631 -23.66 -14.34 8.84
N GLU A 632 -23.74 -13.12 9.40
CA GLU A 632 -23.47 -12.84 10.82
C GLU A 632 -24.28 -13.74 11.75
N ARG A 633 -25.61 -13.79 11.61
CA ARG A 633 -26.47 -14.64 12.45
C ARG A 633 -26.13 -16.13 12.35
N LYS A 634 -25.97 -16.66 11.13
CA LYS A 634 -25.58 -18.07 10.91
C LYS A 634 -24.20 -18.38 11.48
N TRP A 635 -23.27 -17.43 11.43
CA TRP A 635 -21.95 -17.55 12.03
C TRP A 635 -22.03 -17.57 13.55
N ALA A 636 -22.81 -16.66 14.15
CA ALA A 636 -23.07 -16.64 15.59
C ALA A 636 -23.71 -17.95 16.09
N ASP A 637 -24.71 -18.48 15.37
CA ASP A 637 -25.32 -19.79 15.67
C ASP A 637 -24.29 -20.93 15.62
N TYR A 638 -23.36 -20.90 14.67
CA TYR A 638 -22.26 -21.87 14.54
C TYR A 638 -21.21 -21.72 15.65
N MET A 639 -20.80 -20.50 15.99
CA MET A 639 -19.83 -20.23 17.05
C MET A 639 -20.36 -20.65 18.42
N GLN A 640 -21.57 -20.21 18.79
CA GLN A 640 -22.21 -20.63 20.03
C GLN A 640 -22.39 -22.16 20.09
N ALA A 641 -22.85 -22.79 19.00
CA ALA A 641 -23.00 -24.25 18.97
C ALA A 641 -21.65 -25.00 19.09
N THR A 642 -20.54 -24.36 18.69
CA THR A 642 -19.19 -24.91 18.80
C THR A 642 -18.65 -24.82 20.24
N GLU A 643 -18.90 -23.71 20.94
CA GLU A 643 -18.60 -23.58 22.38
C GLU A 643 -19.43 -24.55 23.23
N GLU A 644 -20.74 -24.62 22.99
CA GLU A 644 -21.64 -25.62 23.58
C GLU A 644 -21.12 -27.06 23.37
N ALA A 645 -20.54 -27.33 22.20
CA ALA A 645 -19.97 -28.63 21.85
C ALA A 645 -18.62 -28.94 22.53
N GLY A 646 -17.92 -27.92 23.05
CA GLY A 646 -16.74 -28.07 23.90
C GLY A 646 -17.09 -28.52 25.33
N MET A 647 -18.23 -28.08 25.86
CA MET A 647 -18.67 -28.41 27.22
C MET A 647 -18.85 -29.93 27.41
N THR A 648 -18.17 -30.51 28.40
CA THR A 648 -18.26 -31.93 28.76
C THR A 648 -19.58 -32.26 29.50
N GLY A 649 -19.85 -33.55 29.75
CA GLY A 649 -21.02 -34.01 30.50
C GLY A 649 -22.25 -34.39 29.67
N ALA A 650 -23.41 -34.49 30.33
CA ALA A 650 -24.65 -34.97 29.72
C ALA A 650 -25.05 -34.15 28.49
N GLY A 651 -25.54 -34.82 27.44
CA GLY A 651 -25.96 -34.18 26.18
C GLY A 651 -24.83 -33.87 25.18
N TYR A 652 -23.55 -34.13 25.50
CA TYR A 652 -22.38 -33.87 24.63
C TYR A 652 -22.56 -34.34 23.17
N ARG A 653 -23.08 -35.56 22.93
CA ARG A 653 -23.35 -36.07 21.57
C ARG A 653 -24.39 -35.23 20.79
N ARG A 654 -25.36 -34.62 21.48
CA ARG A 654 -26.39 -33.74 20.89
C ARG A 654 -25.81 -32.37 20.56
N ARG A 655 -24.98 -31.78 21.45
CA ARG A 655 -24.28 -30.51 21.19
C ARG A 655 -23.30 -30.63 20.02
N ARG A 656 -22.47 -31.69 19.98
CA ARG A 656 -21.61 -32.02 18.81
C ARG A 656 -22.36 -32.45 17.56
N ARG A 657 -23.69 -32.62 17.58
CA ARG A 657 -24.52 -32.77 16.37
C ARG A 657 -24.98 -31.40 15.89
N ARG A 658 -25.57 -30.58 16.78
CA ARG A 658 -25.96 -29.18 16.53
C ARG A 658 -24.81 -28.37 15.91
N ALA A 659 -23.60 -28.46 16.46
CA ALA A 659 -22.42 -27.75 15.94
C ALA A 659 -22.13 -28.08 14.45
N ARG A 660 -22.25 -29.35 14.04
CA ARG A 660 -22.03 -29.77 12.65
C ARG A 660 -23.18 -29.38 11.72
N GLU A 661 -24.41 -29.36 12.22
CA GLU A 661 -25.58 -28.91 11.49
C GLU A 661 -25.52 -27.37 11.27
N ALA A 662 -25.12 -26.60 12.28
CA ALA A 662 -24.86 -25.16 12.17
C ALA A 662 -23.65 -24.85 11.26
N GLN A 663 -22.55 -25.61 11.36
CA GLN A 663 -21.38 -25.46 10.49
C GLN A 663 -21.75 -25.60 9.01
N ALA A 664 -22.55 -26.62 8.65
CA ALA A 664 -23.02 -26.79 7.28
C ALA A 664 -23.87 -25.60 6.81
N LEU A 665 -24.78 -25.11 7.67
CA LEU A 665 -25.63 -23.95 7.36
C LEU A 665 -24.86 -22.63 7.21
N HIS A 666 -23.71 -22.49 7.89
CA HIS A 666 -22.77 -21.39 7.70
C HIS A 666 -22.07 -21.50 6.34
N MET A 667 -21.39 -22.62 6.07
CA MET A 667 -20.67 -22.84 4.80
C MET A 667 -21.58 -22.62 3.59
N ASP A 668 -22.83 -23.10 3.63
CA ASP A 668 -23.82 -22.91 2.55
C ASP A 668 -24.22 -21.43 2.31
N GLU A 669 -24.11 -20.53 3.31
CA GLU A 669 -24.30 -19.07 3.13
C GLU A 669 -23.00 -18.37 2.72
N GLU A 670 -21.86 -18.85 3.22
CA GLU A 670 -20.51 -18.35 2.93
C GLU A 670 -20.18 -18.53 1.44
N ASP A 671 -20.41 -19.73 0.88
CA ASP A 671 -20.31 -20.07 -0.56
C ASP A 671 -21.32 -19.33 -1.47
N GLY A 672 -22.04 -18.33 -0.94
CA GLY A 672 -22.88 -17.40 -1.70
C GLY A 672 -24.38 -17.71 -1.71
N GLY A 673 -24.83 -18.70 -0.92
CA GLY A 673 -26.24 -18.84 -0.52
C GLY A 673 -27.27 -18.77 -1.65
N PHE A 674 -27.22 -19.72 -2.59
CA PHE A 674 -28.25 -19.83 -3.65
C PHE A 674 -29.66 -19.82 -3.03
N GLY A 675 -30.47 -18.83 -3.46
CA GLY A 675 -31.82 -18.62 -2.94
C GLY A 675 -32.76 -19.82 -3.14
N PRO A 676 -33.97 -19.79 -2.54
CA PRO A 676 -34.85 -20.96 -2.37
C PRO A 676 -35.38 -21.63 -3.65
N THR A 677 -35.02 -21.13 -4.84
CA THR A 677 -35.32 -21.70 -6.17
C THR A 677 -34.11 -22.35 -6.86
N GLY A 678 -32.92 -22.30 -6.26
CA GLY A 678 -31.71 -22.96 -6.76
C GLY A 678 -31.75 -24.49 -6.59
N ARG A 679 -31.40 -25.25 -7.65
CA ARG A 679 -31.36 -26.73 -7.60
C ARG A 679 -30.37 -27.22 -6.53
N ARG A 680 -30.88 -27.91 -5.50
CA ARG A 680 -30.09 -28.60 -4.48
C ARG A 680 -29.04 -29.53 -5.12
N ARG A 681 -27.75 -29.18 -5.02
CA ARG A 681 -26.67 -30.17 -5.09
C ARG A 681 -26.63 -30.91 -3.76
N ALA A 682 -27.48 -31.93 -3.63
CA ALA A 682 -27.58 -32.74 -2.42
C ALA A 682 -26.26 -33.50 -2.16
N ARG A 683 -25.39 -32.93 -1.31
CA ARG A 683 -24.24 -33.65 -0.75
C ARG A 683 -24.79 -34.54 0.37
N THR A 684 -25.08 -35.80 0.03
CA THR A 684 -25.76 -36.74 0.92
C THR A 684 -24.94 -37.05 2.18
N LEU A 685 -25.27 -36.37 3.29
CA LEU A 685 -24.91 -36.81 4.63
C LEU A 685 -25.62 -38.15 4.89
N GLY A 686 -24.86 -39.24 4.83
CA GLY A 686 -25.38 -40.60 4.97
C GLY A 686 -25.99 -40.84 6.34
N SER A 687 -27.32 -40.86 6.41
CA SER A 687 -28.06 -41.29 7.60
C SER A 687 -28.02 -42.81 7.69
N CYS A 688 -27.10 -43.34 8.50
CA CYS A 688 -27.05 -44.76 8.79
C CYS A 688 -28.11 -45.11 9.83
N ALA A 689 -29.32 -45.39 9.37
CA ALA A 689 -30.33 -46.07 10.19
C ALA A 689 -29.93 -47.56 10.29
N VAL A 690 -29.95 -48.10 11.50
CA VAL A 690 -29.73 -49.52 11.78
C VAL A 690 -31.07 -50.09 12.24
N MET A 691 -31.50 -51.18 11.62
CA MET A 691 -32.43 -52.15 12.21
C MET A 691 -31.61 -53.24 12.88
#